data_AF-A0A8H5GGV0-F1
#
_entry.id   AF-A0A8H5GGV0-F1
#
_cell.length_a   1.000
_cell.length_b   1.000
_cell.length_c   1.000
_cell.angle_alpha   90.00
_cell.angle_beta   90.00
_cell.angle_gamma   90.00
#
_symmetry.space_group_name_H-M   'P 1'
#
loop_
_entity.id
_entity.type
_entity.pdbx_description
1 polymer ?
#
loop_
_entity_poly.entity_id
_entity_poly.type
_entity_poly.pdbx_seq_one_letter_code
_entity_poly.pdbx_strand_id
1 'polypeptide(L)'
;MVFSTIKRIYNAFSPSEVPTTQDNKPLKFGILGAANIAPNALIIPAKTHPEVLVYAVAARDIKRADAFAKKHGVQKVYGGTNGYQELLDDPDIDVIYNPLPNGLHYEWTMKALAAGKHVLLEKPAANTAEETRQMFDLAEKKNLVLMEAFHYRFHPAVQRVKAILDSGELGKIKSITHQFTFPAGVMGLKKDDIRFNWSLGGGSFMDMGTYNLNCLRYLGGNPTQILSANAVPSHDPKVDRGMTVTLALPNDIIGTMTCDFGIPWKWNLIPSMPVLNATVECEGGSVKLSNFVMPTLYHSITVNKKKATGTDTVTRTEAVYKFSDAKMEGKGEEWWMTYRYMLDAFVDRLKGREPQTWITKEDSIVNAEWIDKVYEKYHGPQHNQASLQCDSKPLKFGILGAAAIAPAALIIPAKTHPEVVVYAVAARDIKRAEAFAKKHGVPKFYGGSNGYQELLDDSEIDVVYNPLPVGLHYEWTMKALAAGKHVLLEKPATITSEEMRQMFELAEKKNLVLMEAFHSRFHPAIQRVKAILDSGELGKIKSICNTLTVPAGSFKKDDIRFDWSLGGGSFLDMGCYTLSCLRYLGAGNPTQVLSATAIPSYDPQVDRGMTATLALPNDIIGTITSDMGTPWNWNIIPSSPQVLSTVECEGGSVSLLNYVSPTLYHTITVSKKNGTGTVTRAEKVYTFSDGKMEGKGEEWWLTYRYMLEAFVDGLKGRTPQTWVTKEDSIANMEWIEKVYEKSSDKKKLRSVVDQLGDGSKVVDLIWDNLFKPVHGLTTSALGGYKLGSMKGDDNMYRVGIFVSNKKTLKPPPIVVAEWNAEPTGAQVVAGLNQAIDAA
;
A
#
# COMPACT_ATOMS: atom_id res chain seq x y z
N MET A 1 -18.34 32.18 -43.24
CA MET A 1 -18.56 31.43 -41.99
C MET A 1 -18.29 29.93 -42.16
N VAL A 2 -18.85 29.22 -43.16
CA VAL A 2 -18.56 27.77 -43.35
C VAL A 2 -17.11 27.50 -43.74
N PHE A 3 -16.57 28.19 -44.76
CA PHE A 3 -15.16 28.04 -45.18
C PHE A 3 -14.16 28.39 -44.07
N SER A 4 -14.42 29.41 -43.26
CA SER A 4 -13.56 29.79 -42.13
C SER A 4 -13.55 28.72 -41.03
N THR A 5 -14.70 28.10 -40.74
CA THR A 5 -14.80 27.00 -39.78
C THR A 5 -14.07 25.74 -40.29
N ILE A 6 -14.23 25.40 -41.57
CA ILE A 6 -13.52 24.25 -42.19
C ILE A 6 -12.01 24.47 -42.14
N LYS A 7 -11.54 25.67 -42.54
CA LYS A 7 -10.12 26.03 -42.49
C LYS A 7 -9.56 25.95 -41.06
N ARG A 8 -10.31 26.43 -40.07
CA ARG A 8 -9.90 26.34 -38.66
C ARG A 8 -9.76 24.90 -38.18
N ILE A 9 -10.75 24.06 -38.45
CA ILE A 9 -10.73 22.64 -38.07
C ILE A 9 -9.56 21.94 -38.77
N TYR A 10 -9.35 22.21 -40.06
CA TYR A 10 -8.20 21.69 -40.81
C TYR A 10 -6.87 22.10 -40.15
N ASN A 11 -6.69 23.39 -39.84
CA ASN A 11 -5.47 23.88 -39.20
C ASN A 11 -5.26 23.31 -37.79
N ALA A 12 -6.33 23.03 -37.04
CA ALA A 12 -6.24 22.44 -35.70
C ALA A 12 -5.70 21.00 -35.73
N PHE A 13 -6.05 20.21 -36.75
CA PHE A 13 -5.60 18.81 -36.89
C PHE A 13 -4.36 18.64 -37.78
N SER A 14 -4.08 19.63 -38.63
CA SER A 14 -2.93 19.66 -39.55
C SER A 14 -2.17 20.98 -39.43
N PRO A 15 -1.65 21.33 -38.23
CA PRO A 15 -0.96 22.60 -38.06
C PRO A 15 0.42 22.58 -38.72
N SER A 16 0.88 23.75 -39.15
CA SER A 16 2.29 23.93 -39.53
C SER A 16 3.17 23.78 -38.30
N GLU A 17 4.14 22.87 -38.36
CA GLU A 17 5.05 22.61 -37.24
C GLU A 17 5.96 23.82 -37.02
N VAL A 18 6.10 24.22 -35.75
CA VAL A 18 7.06 25.27 -35.36
C VAL A 18 8.34 24.55 -34.92
N PRO A 19 9.50 24.81 -35.55
CA PRO A 19 10.75 24.20 -35.13
C PRO A 19 11.03 24.46 -33.65
N THR A 20 11.44 23.43 -32.92
CA THR A 20 11.94 23.63 -31.55
C THR A 20 13.22 24.45 -31.63
N THR A 21 13.25 25.60 -30.96
CA THR A 21 14.40 26.51 -31.02
C THR A 21 15.59 25.89 -30.29
N GLN A 22 16.73 25.74 -30.97
CA GLN A 22 17.96 25.19 -30.37
C GLN A 22 18.43 25.99 -29.14
N ASP A 23 18.09 27.28 -29.07
CA ASP A 23 18.56 28.18 -28.03
C ASP A 23 17.93 27.92 -26.64
N ASN A 24 16.82 27.16 -26.53
CA ASN A 24 16.03 27.08 -25.28
C ASN A 24 15.85 25.68 -24.65
N LYS A 25 16.46 24.62 -25.20
CA LYS A 25 16.31 23.21 -24.73
C LYS A 25 14.84 22.83 -24.43
N PRO A 26 14.09 22.28 -25.40
CA PRO A 26 12.67 21.99 -25.21
C PRO A 26 12.44 20.99 -24.07
N LEU A 27 11.34 21.16 -23.34
CA LEU A 27 10.89 20.21 -22.32
C LEU A 27 10.49 18.89 -22.99
N LYS A 28 11.12 17.80 -22.59
CA LYS A 28 10.88 16.46 -23.10
C LYS A 28 9.76 15.78 -22.29
N PHE A 29 8.66 15.48 -22.98
CA PHE A 29 7.51 14.79 -22.42
C PHE A 29 7.57 13.28 -22.69
N GLY A 30 7.26 12.51 -21.65
CA GLY A 30 6.95 11.09 -21.71
C GLY A 30 5.44 10.84 -21.55
N ILE A 31 4.86 9.94 -22.34
CA ILE A 31 3.44 9.57 -22.24
C ILE A 31 3.29 8.19 -21.59
N LEU A 32 2.50 8.12 -20.53
CA LEU A 32 2.08 6.84 -19.94
C LEU A 32 0.88 6.25 -20.67
N GLY A 33 1.12 5.21 -21.44
CA GLY A 33 0.10 4.48 -22.19
C GLY A 33 -0.09 5.00 -23.61
N ALA A 34 -0.36 4.09 -24.54
CA ALA A 34 -0.83 4.42 -25.90
C ALA A 34 -2.34 4.79 -25.86
N ALA A 35 -2.66 5.88 -25.16
CA ALA A 35 -4.04 6.31 -24.89
C ALA A 35 -4.64 7.09 -26.08
N ASN A 36 -5.93 6.89 -26.34
CA ASN A 36 -6.65 7.54 -27.45
C ASN A 36 -6.72 9.07 -27.31
N ILE A 37 -6.62 9.60 -26.09
CA ILE A 37 -6.70 11.05 -25.83
C ILE A 37 -5.37 11.77 -26.09
N ALA A 38 -4.24 11.06 -25.95
CA ALA A 38 -2.90 11.64 -26.02
C ALA A 38 -2.60 12.42 -27.31
N PRO A 39 -3.07 11.99 -28.51
CA PRO A 39 -2.89 12.77 -29.73
C PRO A 39 -3.47 14.18 -29.64
N ASN A 40 -4.71 14.33 -29.17
CA ASN A 40 -5.38 15.62 -29.08
C ASN A 40 -4.92 16.45 -27.88
N ALA A 41 -4.63 15.78 -26.76
CA ALA A 41 -4.29 16.45 -25.52
C ALA A 41 -2.85 16.95 -25.44
N LEU A 42 -1.91 16.26 -26.10
CA LEU A 42 -0.49 16.59 -26.00
C LEU A 42 0.22 16.62 -27.35
N ILE A 43 0.10 15.58 -28.19
CA ILE A 43 0.96 15.44 -29.38
C ILE A 43 0.70 16.55 -30.40
N ILE A 44 -0.56 16.78 -30.77
CA ILE A 44 -0.93 17.84 -31.72
C ILE A 44 -0.62 19.23 -31.15
N PRO A 45 -1.00 19.57 -29.89
CA PRO A 45 -0.56 20.82 -29.26
C PRO A 45 0.97 21.03 -29.28
N ALA A 46 1.75 20.00 -28.96
CA ALA A 46 3.21 20.08 -28.91
C ALA A 46 3.85 20.43 -30.25
N LYS A 47 3.28 20.00 -31.39
CA LYS A 47 3.78 20.35 -32.74
C LYS A 47 3.83 21.87 -33.00
N THR A 48 3.07 22.63 -32.24
CA THR A 48 2.92 24.10 -32.40
C THR A 48 3.43 24.86 -31.18
N HIS A 49 4.17 24.18 -30.30
CA HIS A 49 4.77 24.76 -29.12
C HIS A 49 6.31 24.69 -29.25
N PRO A 50 7.02 25.84 -29.37
CA PRO A 50 8.45 25.84 -29.68
C PRO A 50 9.33 25.26 -28.55
N GLU A 51 8.82 25.22 -27.32
CA GLU A 51 9.54 24.72 -26.13
C GLU A 51 9.11 23.31 -25.68
N VAL A 52 8.33 22.55 -26.47
CA VAL A 52 7.86 21.21 -26.08
C VAL A 52 8.26 20.16 -27.11
N LEU A 53 8.73 19.00 -26.62
CA LEU A 53 9.00 17.83 -27.43
C LEU A 53 8.33 16.60 -26.80
N VAL A 54 7.43 15.94 -27.52
CA VAL A 54 6.96 14.60 -27.13
C VAL A 54 8.03 13.58 -27.51
N TYR A 55 8.81 13.17 -26.51
CA TYR A 55 10.03 12.39 -26.72
C TYR A 55 9.77 10.88 -26.65
N ALA A 56 8.96 10.44 -25.68
CA ALA A 56 8.78 9.02 -25.41
C ALA A 56 7.32 8.63 -25.13
N VAL A 57 7.00 7.37 -25.43
CA VAL A 57 5.74 6.73 -25.02
C VAL A 57 6.05 5.37 -24.40
N ALA A 58 5.33 5.03 -23.34
CA ALA A 58 5.39 3.72 -22.73
C ALA A 58 4.03 3.02 -22.84
N ALA A 59 3.99 1.71 -23.04
CA ALA A 59 2.77 0.93 -22.86
C ALA A 59 3.08 -0.49 -22.38
N ARG A 60 2.19 -1.09 -21.59
CA ARG A 60 2.33 -2.48 -21.10
C ARG A 60 2.55 -3.50 -22.24
N ASP A 61 1.96 -3.24 -23.40
CA ASP A 61 2.21 -3.99 -24.63
C ASP A 61 3.14 -3.19 -25.55
N ILE A 62 4.36 -3.70 -25.73
CA ILE A 62 5.38 -3.06 -26.57
C ILE A 62 4.89 -2.87 -28.02
N LYS A 63 4.12 -3.81 -28.58
CA LYS A 63 3.63 -3.68 -29.97
C LYS A 63 2.67 -2.51 -30.11
N ARG A 64 1.84 -2.27 -29.09
CA ARG A 64 0.95 -1.10 -29.05
C ARG A 64 1.74 0.19 -28.90
N ALA A 65 2.79 0.19 -28.08
CA ALA A 65 3.67 1.34 -27.91
C ALA A 65 4.39 1.69 -29.23
N ASP A 66 4.97 0.69 -29.91
CA ASP A 66 5.64 0.84 -31.21
C ASP A 66 4.69 1.37 -32.29
N ALA A 67 3.50 0.78 -32.40
CA ALA A 67 2.50 1.21 -33.37
C ALA A 67 2.05 2.67 -33.11
N PHE A 68 1.88 3.04 -31.84
CA PHE A 68 1.52 4.39 -31.44
C PHE A 68 2.65 5.38 -31.76
N ALA A 69 3.89 5.04 -31.40
CA ALA A 69 5.05 5.88 -31.66
C ALA A 69 5.27 6.11 -33.15
N LYS A 70 5.20 5.05 -33.96
CA LYS A 70 5.29 5.14 -35.43
C LYS A 70 4.19 6.03 -36.03
N LYS A 71 2.95 5.86 -35.56
CA LYS A 71 1.80 6.63 -36.06
C LYS A 71 1.91 8.12 -35.75
N HIS A 72 2.49 8.47 -34.60
CA HIS A 72 2.50 9.83 -34.08
C HIS A 72 3.86 10.52 -34.09
N GLY A 73 4.91 9.85 -34.56
CA GLY A 73 6.27 10.40 -34.66
C GLY A 73 6.98 10.55 -33.31
N VAL A 74 6.70 9.67 -32.34
CA VAL A 74 7.37 9.67 -31.04
C VAL A 74 8.70 8.94 -31.15
N GLN A 75 9.78 9.53 -30.60
CA GLN A 75 11.15 9.09 -30.87
C GLN A 75 11.55 7.83 -30.11
N LYS A 76 11.08 7.69 -28.86
CA LYS A 76 11.49 6.62 -27.95
C LYS A 76 10.29 5.82 -27.46
N VAL A 77 10.48 4.51 -27.31
CA VAL A 77 9.43 3.58 -26.91
C VAL A 77 9.91 2.74 -25.74
N TYR A 78 9.03 2.60 -24.75
CA TYR A 78 9.20 1.65 -23.65
C TYR A 78 8.02 0.68 -23.63
N GLY A 79 8.24 -0.56 -23.23
CA GLY A 79 7.13 -1.51 -23.13
C GLY A 79 7.42 -2.77 -22.37
N GLY A 80 6.39 -3.62 -22.25
CA GLY A 80 6.40 -4.78 -21.37
C GLY A 80 6.01 -4.41 -19.93
N THR A 81 6.21 -5.35 -19.01
CA THR A 81 5.79 -5.23 -17.60
C THR A 81 6.44 -4.05 -16.86
N ASN A 82 7.66 -3.67 -17.25
CA ASN A 82 8.42 -2.57 -16.63
C ASN A 82 8.40 -1.27 -17.44
N GLY A 83 7.76 -1.23 -18.62
CA GLY A 83 7.93 -0.11 -19.56
C GLY A 83 7.52 1.26 -19.01
N TYR A 84 6.53 1.31 -18.12
CA TYR A 84 6.20 2.57 -17.44
C TYR A 84 7.31 3.02 -16.49
N GLN A 85 7.88 2.11 -15.69
CA GLN A 85 8.98 2.45 -14.78
C GLN A 85 10.24 2.87 -15.56
N GLU A 86 10.56 2.18 -16.66
CA GLU A 86 11.69 2.54 -17.52
C GLU A 86 11.55 3.95 -18.11
N LEU A 87 10.33 4.37 -18.46
CA LEU A 87 10.05 5.75 -18.88
C LEU A 87 10.28 6.75 -17.75
N LEU A 88 9.88 6.41 -16.51
CA LEU A 88 10.09 7.29 -15.36
C LEU A 88 11.56 7.40 -14.97
N ASP A 89 12.32 6.32 -15.14
CA ASP A 89 13.75 6.26 -14.83
C ASP A 89 14.62 6.94 -15.91
N ASP A 90 14.05 7.27 -17.07
CA ASP A 90 14.76 7.94 -18.16
C ASP A 90 15.20 9.35 -17.73
N PRO A 91 16.52 9.63 -17.63
CA PRO A 91 17.00 10.94 -17.23
C PRO A 91 16.71 12.02 -18.28
N ASP A 92 16.41 11.65 -19.52
CA ASP A 92 16.04 12.59 -20.58
C ASP A 92 14.61 13.13 -20.45
N ILE A 93 13.75 12.55 -19.62
CA ILE A 93 12.35 12.99 -19.50
C ILE A 93 12.24 14.07 -18.42
N ASP A 94 11.63 15.21 -18.77
CA ASP A 94 11.36 16.30 -17.83
C ASP A 94 9.94 16.21 -17.24
N VAL A 95 8.98 15.83 -18.08
CA VAL A 95 7.55 15.84 -17.76
C VAL A 95 6.90 14.51 -18.14
N ILE A 96 6.05 13.99 -17.26
CA ILE A 96 5.16 12.88 -17.55
C ILE A 96 3.75 13.39 -17.81
N TYR A 97 3.20 13.04 -18.96
CA TYR A 97 1.78 13.14 -19.21
C TYR A 97 1.12 11.80 -18.86
N ASN A 98 0.17 11.82 -17.93
CA ASN A 98 -0.52 10.64 -17.43
C ASN A 98 -1.99 10.60 -17.89
N PRO A 99 -2.29 9.97 -19.05
CA PRO A 99 -3.64 9.74 -19.56
C PRO A 99 -4.18 8.32 -19.29
N LEU A 100 -3.68 7.65 -18.24
CA LEU A 100 -4.13 6.31 -17.89
C LEU A 100 -5.61 6.34 -17.43
N PRO A 101 -6.29 5.20 -17.25
CA PRO A 101 -7.59 5.18 -16.57
C PRO A 101 -7.52 5.76 -15.15
N ASN A 102 -8.62 6.33 -14.67
CA ASN A 102 -8.71 7.05 -13.38
C ASN A 102 -8.06 6.29 -12.21
N GLY A 103 -8.34 4.99 -12.07
CA GLY A 103 -7.78 4.17 -11.01
C GLY A 103 -6.27 3.92 -11.06
N LEU A 104 -5.59 4.35 -12.12
CA LEU A 104 -4.14 4.29 -12.26
C LEU A 104 -3.47 5.67 -12.15
N HIS A 105 -4.25 6.74 -12.00
CA HIS A 105 -3.70 8.09 -11.89
C HIS A 105 -2.82 8.25 -10.66
N TYR A 106 -3.31 7.83 -9.48
CA TYR A 106 -2.60 7.97 -8.21
C TYR A 106 -1.24 7.27 -8.22
N GLU A 107 -1.23 5.96 -8.48
CA GLU A 107 -0.01 5.15 -8.46
C GLU A 107 1.09 5.73 -9.36
N TRP A 108 0.74 6.00 -10.62
CA TRP A 108 1.74 6.39 -11.62
C TRP A 108 2.15 7.86 -11.52
N THR A 109 1.28 8.73 -11.01
CA THR A 109 1.66 10.11 -10.68
C THR A 109 2.59 10.15 -9.49
N MET A 110 2.29 9.39 -8.42
CA MET A 110 3.17 9.28 -7.25
C MET A 110 4.55 8.76 -7.65
N LYS A 111 4.63 7.74 -8.49
CA LYS A 111 5.90 7.23 -9.03
C LYS A 111 6.63 8.24 -9.90
N ALA A 112 5.93 8.97 -10.77
CA ALA A 112 6.53 10.01 -11.61
C ALA A 112 7.13 11.16 -10.77
N LEU A 113 6.37 11.66 -9.80
CA LEU A 113 6.85 12.66 -8.85
C LEU A 113 8.03 12.12 -8.02
N ALA A 114 7.96 10.87 -7.55
CA ALA A 114 9.05 10.24 -6.82
C ALA A 114 10.34 10.20 -7.65
N ALA A 115 10.23 9.91 -8.96
CA ALA A 115 11.34 9.93 -9.93
C ALA A 115 11.81 11.36 -10.31
N GLY A 116 11.24 12.41 -9.71
CA GLY A 116 11.67 13.79 -9.94
C GLY A 116 11.07 14.42 -11.20
N LYS A 117 9.96 13.88 -11.74
CA LYS A 117 9.34 14.36 -12.97
C LYS A 117 8.18 15.31 -12.66
N HIS A 118 8.04 16.37 -13.43
CA HIS A 118 6.80 17.16 -13.44
C HIS A 118 5.66 16.32 -14.04
N VAL A 119 4.40 16.61 -13.69
CA VAL A 119 3.27 15.80 -14.15
C VAL A 119 2.13 16.67 -14.67
N LEU A 120 1.71 16.39 -15.91
CA LEU A 120 0.43 16.83 -16.46
C LEU A 120 -0.53 15.64 -16.38
N LEU A 121 -1.51 15.71 -15.46
CA LEU A 121 -2.35 14.59 -15.08
C LEU A 121 -3.75 14.72 -15.70
N GLU A 122 -4.23 13.71 -16.40
CA GLU A 122 -5.61 13.70 -16.88
C GLU A 122 -6.62 13.75 -15.73
N LYS A 123 -7.79 14.31 -16.04
CA LYS A 123 -8.89 14.49 -15.07
C LYS A 123 -9.80 13.25 -15.03
N PRO A 124 -10.46 12.95 -13.89
CA PRO A 124 -10.24 13.56 -12.58
C PRO A 124 -8.88 13.14 -12.01
N ALA A 125 -8.27 13.96 -11.16
CA ALA A 125 -6.91 13.74 -10.68
C ALA A 125 -6.70 12.34 -10.09
N ALA A 126 -7.64 11.84 -9.29
CA ALA A 126 -7.60 10.47 -8.76
C ALA A 126 -9.01 9.94 -8.50
N ASN A 127 -9.10 8.73 -7.91
CA ASN A 127 -10.39 8.16 -7.52
C ASN A 127 -10.95 8.79 -6.24
N THR A 128 -10.11 9.44 -5.43
CA THR A 128 -10.54 10.10 -4.18
C THR A 128 -9.86 11.45 -3.97
N ALA A 129 -10.45 12.25 -3.08
CA ALA A 129 -9.85 13.48 -2.59
C ALA A 129 -8.53 13.27 -1.84
N GLU A 130 -8.42 12.20 -1.06
CA GLU A 130 -7.20 11.90 -0.29
C GLU A 130 -6.04 11.54 -1.21
N GLU A 131 -6.26 10.67 -2.20
CA GLU A 131 -5.25 10.37 -3.23
C GLU A 131 -4.81 11.66 -3.95
N THR A 132 -5.76 12.53 -4.29
CA THR A 132 -5.49 13.83 -4.90
C THR A 132 -4.60 14.70 -3.99
N ARG A 133 -4.93 14.81 -2.70
CA ARG A 133 -4.16 15.57 -1.71
C ARG A 133 -2.73 15.07 -1.60
N GLN A 134 -2.55 13.76 -1.46
CA GLN A 134 -1.24 13.13 -1.34
C GLN A 134 -0.33 13.37 -2.57
N MET A 135 -0.89 13.35 -3.79
CA MET A 135 -0.12 13.66 -5.00
C MET A 135 0.37 15.11 -5.01
N PHE A 136 -0.49 16.06 -4.67
CA PHE A 136 -0.09 17.47 -4.63
C PHE A 136 0.88 17.77 -3.49
N ASP A 137 0.69 17.16 -2.31
CA ASP A 137 1.63 17.28 -1.18
C ASP A 137 3.03 16.77 -1.55
N LEU A 138 3.12 15.64 -2.28
CA LEU A 138 4.39 15.12 -2.77
C LEU A 138 5.02 16.04 -3.81
N ALA A 139 4.22 16.58 -4.74
CA ALA A 139 4.70 17.53 -5.75
C ALA A 139 5.30 18.77 -5.10
N GLU A 140 4.61 19.38 -4.14
CA GLU A 140 5.10 20.53 -3.36
C GLU A 140 6.39 20.19 -2.60
N LYS A 141 6.42 19.06 -1.89
CA LYS A 141 7.59 18.61 -1.15
C LYS A 141 8.82 18.41 -2.03
N LYS A 142 8.63 18.02 -3.28
CA LYS A 142 9.71 17.82 -4.26
C LYS A 142 9.96 19.05 -5.14
N ASN A 143 9.25 20.16 -4.92
CA ASN A 143 9.30 21.34 -5.76
C ASN A 143 9.05 21.02 -7.25
N LEU A 144 8.10 20.13 -7.50
CA LEU A 144 7.65 19.72 -8.82
C LEU A 144 6.29 20.33 -9.13
N VAL A 145 5.98 20.46 -10.42
CA VAL A 145 4.69 20.96 -10.90
C VAL A 145 3.83 19.76 -11.21
N LEU A 146 2.70 19.66 -10.53
CA LEU A 146 1.58 18.79 -10.84
C LEU A 146 0.39 19.66 -11.25
N MET A 147 -0.27 19.34 -12.36
CA MET A 147 -1.50 20.02 -12.77
C MET A 147 -2.51 19.01 -13.31
N GLU A 148 -3.74 19.09 -12.80
CA GLU A 148 -4.88 18.35 -13.36
C GLU A 148 -5.36 19.01 -14.66
N ALA A 149 -5.58 18.22 -15.70
CA ALA A 149 -5.72 18.68 -17.08
C ALA A 149 -7.14 19.13 -17.47
N PHE A 150 -7.74 20.09 -16.73
CA PHE A 150 -8.99 20.73 -17.16
C PHE A 150 -8.76 21.74 -18.30
N HIS A 151 -8.48 21.23 -19.49
CA HIS A 151 -8.06 22.01 -20.65
C HIS A 151 -8.98 23.18 -21.04
N TYR A 152 -10.30 23.05 -20.85
CA TYR A 152 -11.27 24.10 -21.16
C TYR A 152 -11.06 25.38 -20.34
N ARG A 153 -10.50 25.25 -19.13
CA ARG A 153 -10.29 26.31 -18.15
C ARG A 153 -9.40 27.42 -18.72
N PHE A 154 -8.44 27.05 -19.56
CA PHE A 154 -7.45 27.92 -20.18
C PHE A 154 -7.96 28.59 -21.47
N HIS A 155 -9.15 28.22 -21.95
CA HIS A 155 -9.65 28.74 -23.20
C HIS A 155 -10.24 30.16 -23.04
N PRO A 156 -9.94 31.11 -23.95
CA PRO A 156 -10.44 32.49 -23.89
C PRO A 156 -11.96 32.63 -23.75
N ALA A 157 -12.74 31.71 -24.33
CA ALA A 157 -14.20 31.74 -24.22
C ALA A 157 -14.71 31.61 -22.77
N VAL A 158 -14.09 30.75 -21.96
CA VAL A 158 -14.49 30.51 -20.56
C VAL A 158 -14.07 31.69 -19.69
N GLN A 159 -12.90 32.25 -19.97
CA GLN A 159 -12.41 33.47 -19.34
C GLN A 159 -13.32 34.67 -19.65
N ARG A 160 -13.80 34.79 -20.89
CA ARG A 160 -14.77 35.81 -21.29
C ARG A 160 -16.09 35.70 -20.55
N VAL A 161 -16.63 34.48 -20.38
CA VAL A 161 -17.84 34.24 -19.58
C VAL A 161 -17.63 34.68 -18.15
N LYS A 162 -16.51 34.29 -17.53
CA LYS A 162 -16.17 34.72 -16.17
C LYS A 162 -16.09 36.23 -16.04
N ALA A 163 -15.44 36.92 -17.00
CA ALA A 163 -15.37 38.39 -17.01
C ALA A 163 -16.73 39.07 -17.19
N ILE A 164 -17.64 38.50 -17.98
CA ILE A 164 -19.02 39.01 -18.10
C ILE A 164 -19.72 38.93 -16.74
N LEU A 165 -19.63 37.80 -16.05
CA LEU A 165 -20.23 37.61 -14.73
C LEU A 165 -19.61 38.54 -13.68
N ASP A 166 -18.28 38.62 -13.64
CA ASP A 166 -17.53 39.43 -12.66
C ASP A 166 -17.73 40.93 -12.85
N SER A 167 -18.01 41.39 -14.08
CA SER A 167 -18.34 42.79 -14.35
C SER A 167 -19.64 43.26 -13.70
N GLY A 168 -20.50 42.32 -13.28
CA GLY A 168 -21.83 42.62 -12.74
C GLY A 168 -22.83 43.12 -13.78
N GLU A 169 -22.54 43.09 -15.09
CA GLU A 169 -23.42 43.67 -16.12
C GLU A 169 -24.82 43.05 -16.18
N LEU A 170 -24.99 41.84 -15.63
CA LEU A 170 -26.26 41.09 -15.55
C LEU A 170 -26.82 40.99 -14.12
N GLY A 171 -26.22 41.67 -13.14
CA GLY A 171 -26.59 41.56 -11.73
C GLY A 171 -26.12 40.26 -11.06
N LYS A 172 -26.68 39.92 -9.90
CA LYS A 172 -26.27 38.74 -9.14
C LYS A 172 -26.68 37.44 -9.85
N ILE A 173 -25.84 36.41 -9.73
CA ILE A 173 -26.14 35.05 -10.19
C ILE A 173 -27.28 34.49 -9.33
N LYS A 174 -28.23 33.80 -9.96
CA LYS A 174 -29.35 33.10 -9.32
C LYS A 174 -29.21 31.59 -9.42
N SER A 175 -28.83 31.10 -10.59
CA SER A 175 -28.64 29.66 -10.78
C SER A 175 -27.64 29.38 -11.90
N ILE A 176 -27.04 28.20 -11.83
CA ILE A 176 -26.12 27.68 -12.84
C ILE A 176 -26.61 26.30 -13.25
N THR A 177 -26.79 26.06 -14.55
CA THR A 177 -27.13 24.75 -15.11
C THR A 177 -26.03 24.28 -16.03
N HIS A 178 -25.50 23.08 -15.75
CA HIS A 178 -24.50 22.40 -16.54
C HIS A 178 -25.03 21.08 -17.11
N GLN A 179 -24.82 20.86 -18.39
CA GLN A 179 -25.20 19.62 -19.05
C GLN A 179 -24.05 19.11 -19.92
N PHE A 180 -23.71 17.84 -19.72
CA PHE A 180 -22.75 17.10 -20.54
C PHE A 180 -23.30 15.71 -20.83
N THR A 181 -24.14 15.60 -21.84
CA THR A 181 -24.90 14.38 -22.16
C THR A 181 -24.76 13.96 -23.61
N PHE A 182 -24.74 12.65 -23.83
CA PHE A 182 -24.71 12.03 -25.16
C PHE A 182 -25.86 11.03 -25.34
N PRO A 183 -26.41 10.91 -26.56
CA PRO A 183 -27.40 9.89 -26.87
C PRO A 183 -26.78 8.50 -26.87
N ALA A 184 -27.61 7.51 -26.51
CA ALA A 184 -27.17 6.12 -26.43
C ALA A 184 -26.57 5.65 -27.77
N GLY A 185 -25.36 5.06 -27.71
CA GLY A 185 -24.65 4.52 -28.87
C GLY A 185 -23.83 5.53 -29.68
N VAL A 186 -24.00 6.84 -29.49
CA VAL A 186 -23.31 7.87 -30.30
C VAL A 186 -21.81 7.94 -30.02
N MET A 187 -21.40 7.70 -28.77
CA MET A 187 -19.97 7.67 -28.39
C MET A 187 -19.27 6.36 -28.76
N GLY A 188 -20.00 5.35 -29.26
CA GLY A 188 -19.43 4.04 -29.59
C GLY A 188 -18.88 3.27 -28.38
N LEU A 189 -19.29 3.63 -27.16
CA LEU A 189 -18.85 2.95 -25.94
C LEU A 189 -19.36 1.52 -25.94
N LYS A 190 -18.43 0.56 -25.81
CA LYS A 190 -18.75 -0.85 -25.66
C LYS A 190 -19.09 -1.17 -24.21
N LYS A 191 -19.68 -2.36 -23.97
CA LYS A 191 -19.97 -2.81 -22.60
C LYS A 191 -18.70 -2.93 -21.76
N ASP A 192 -17.59 -3.36 -22.35
CA ASP A 192 -16.29 -3.52 -21.70
C ASP A 192 -15.42 -2.25 -21.70
N ASP A 193 -16.00 -1.07 -22.02
CA ASP A 193 -15.26 0.20 -21.97
C ASP A 193 -14.82 0.54 -20.54
N ILE A 194 -13.64 1.14 -20.42
CA ILE A 194 -13.04 1.54 -19.13
C ILE A 194 -13.97 2.45 -18.31
N ARG A 195 -14.83 3.23 -18.96
CA ARG A 195 -15.80 4.11 -18.30
C ARG A 195 -16.89 3.35 -17.56
N PHE A 196 -17.07 2.07 -17.84
CA PHE A 196 -18.01 1.20 -17.14
C PHE A 196 -17.31 0.17 -16.24
N ASN A 197 -15.99 0.29 -16.04
CA ASN A 197 -15.23 -0.62 -15.21
C ASN A 197 -15.00 -0.02 -13.81
N TRP A 198 -15.62 -0.63 -12.81
CA TRP A 198 -15.54 -0.21 -11.42
C TRP A 198 -14.09 -0.11 -10.91
N SER A 199 -13.28 -1.15 -11.12
CA SER A 199 -11.89 -1.21 -10.64
C SER A 199 -10.95 -0.19 -11.29
N LEU A 200 -11.38 0.45 -12.39
CA LEU A 200 -10.63 1.52 -13.05
C LEU A 200 -11.16 2.92 -12.73
N GLY A 201 -12.08 3.05 -11.77
CA GLY A 201 -12.71 4.33 -11.43
C GLY A 201 -13.69 4.81 -12.50
N GLY A 202 -14.40 3.88 -13.14
CA GLY A 202 -15.41 4.17 -14.16
C GLY A 202 -16.64 4.89 -13.58
N GLY A 203 -17.37 5.59 -14.44
CA GLY A 203 -18.57 6.35 -14.10
C GLY A 203 -18.77 7.55 -15.02
N SER A 204 -20.01 7.87 -15.33
CA SER A 204 -20.33 9.09 -16.10
C SER A 204 -20.01 10.34 -15.29
N PHE A 205 -20.16 10.30 -13.98
CA PHE A 205 -19.83 11.41 -13.11
C PHE A 205 -18.30 11.59 -12.98
N MET A 206 -17.54 10.49 -12.88
CA MET A 206 -16.07 10.53 -12.96
C MET A 206 -15.58 11.10 -14.30
N ASP A 207 -16.14 10.69 -15.45
CA ASP A 207 -15.65 11.14 -16.76
C ASP A 207 -16.18 12.52 -17.18
N MET A 208 -17.49 12.73 -17.16
CA MET A 208 -18.16 13.94 -17.66
C MET A 208 -18.62 14.85 -16.52
N GLY A 209 -19.10 14.28 -15.40
CA GLY A 209 -19.55 15.03 -14.24
C GLY A 209 -18.46 15.91 -13.61
N THR A 210 -17.21 15.43 -13.62
CA THR A 210 -16.05 16.22 -13.14
C THR A 210 -15.88 17.54 -13.90
N TYR A 211 -16.15 17.59 -15.21
CA TYR A 211 -16.16 18.85 -15.98
C TYR A 211 -17.31 19.77 -15.56
N ASN A 212 -18.49 19.20 -15.34
CA ASN A 212 -19.65 19.97 -14.89
C ASN A 212 -19.39 20.61 -13.52
N LEU A 213 -18.88 19.83 -12.57
CA LEU A 213 -18.56 20.29 -11.22
C LEU A 213 -17.46 21.34 -11.23
N ASN A 214 -16.36 21.09 -11.94
CA ASN A 214 -15.25 22.03 -12.01
C ASN A 214 -15.68 23.39 -12.62
N CYS A 215 -16.51 23.37 -13.67
CA CYS A 215 -16.94 24.60 -14.34
C CYS A 215 -18.00 25.35 -13.52
N LEU A 216 -18.94 24.63 -12.92
CA LEU A 216 -19.91 25.19 -11.98
C LEU A 216 -19.21 25.87 -10.80
N ARG A 217 -18.17 25.24 -10.25
CA ARG A 217 -17.34 25.80 -9.18
C ARG A 217 -16.61 27.06 -9.62
N TYR A 218 -16.04 27.05 -10.83
CA TYR A 218 -15.35 28.23 -11.34
C TYR A 218 -16.26 29.44 -11.51
N LEU A 219 -17.47 29.22 -12.02
CA LEU A 219 -18.41 30.31 -12.31
C LEU A 219 -19.19 30.79 -11.07
N GLY A 220 -19.54 29.87 -10.16
CA GLY A 220 -20.43 30.15 -9.03
C GLY A 220 -19.82 30.06 -7.63
N GLY A 221 -18.56 29.61 -7.51
CA GLY A 221 -17.90 29.34 -6.24
C GLY A 221 -18.08 27.90 -5.73
N ASN A 222 -17.42 27.58 -4.62
CA ASN A 222 -17.47 26.24 -4.03
C ASN A 222 -18.86 25.94 -3.45
N PRO A 223 -19.46 24.77 -3.75
CA PRO A 223 -20.72 24.36 -3.16
C PRO A 223 -20.66 24.36 -1.63
N THR A 224 -21.81 24.55 -0.99
CA THR A 224 -21.98 24.49 0.46
C THR A 224 -22.78 23.27 0.90
N GLN A 225 -23.65 22.74 0.02
CA GLN A 225 -24.51 21.60 0.33
C GLN A 225 -24.91 20.82 -0.93
N ILE A 226 -25.06 19.49 -0.80
CA ILE A 226 -25.76 18.65 -1.80
C ILE A 226 -27.25 18.64 -1.48
N LEU A 227 -28.06 19.21 -2.38
CA LEU A 227 -29.51 19.22 -2.26
C LEU A 227 -30.13 17.93 -2.82
N SER A 228 -29.63 17.43 -3.95
CA SER A 228 -30.00 16.11 -4.49
C SER A 228 -28.88 15.49 -5.32
N ALA A 229 -28.82 14.16 -5.37
CA ALA A 229 -27.93 13.40 -6.23
C ALA A 229 -28.67 12.12 -6.67
N ASN A 230 -28.92 11.99 -7.97
CA ASN A 230 -29.70 10.90 -8.55
C ASN A 230 -28.92 10.28 -9.70
N ALA A 231 -28.51 9.02 -9.55
CA ALA A 231 -27.79 8.30 -10.61
C ALA A 231 -28.71 7.36 -11.41
N VAL A 232 -28.29 7.11 -12.64
CA VAL A 232 -28.77 6.00 -13.47
C VAL A 232 -27.65 4.99 -13.55
N PRO A 233 -27.81 3.76 -13.00
CA PRO A 233 -26.76 2.76 -13.03
C PRO A 233 -26.46 2.30 -14.46
N SER A 234 -25.24 1.82 -14.66
CA SER A 234 -24.82 1.11 -15.87
C SER A 234 -25.22 -0.36 -15.81
N HIS A 235 -24.61 -1.21 -16.64
CA HIS A 235 -24.79 -2.65 -16.54
C HIS A 235 -24.07 -3.25 -15.30
N ASP A 236 -23.02 -2.59 -14.81
CA ASP A 236 -22.51 -2.79 -13.45
C ASP A 236 -23.26 -1.81 -12.52
N PRO A 237 -24.02 -2.30 -11.52
CA PRO A 237 -24.77 -1.43 -10.61
C PRO A 237 -23.88 -0.56 -9.72
N LYS A 238 -22.57 -0.84 -9.64
CA LYS A 238 -21.60 0.00 -8.91
C LYS A 238 -21.15 1.22 -9.70
N VAL A 239 -21.40 1.25 -11.01
CA VAL A 239 -20.94 2.31 -11.92
C VAL A 239 -22.13 3.05 -12.50
N ASP A 240 -22.13 4.38 -12.42
CA ASP A 240 -23.17 5.21 -13.00
C ASP A 240 -22.99 5.37 -14.53
N ARG A 241 -24.08 5.21 -15.27
CA ARG A 241 -24.19 5.58 -16.69
C ARG A 241 -24.61 7.05 -16.87
N GLY A 242 -25.34 7.58 -15.89
CA GLY A 242 -25.77 8.97 -15.83
C GLY A 242 -25.92 9.45 -14.38
N MET A 243 -25.81 10.75 -14.14
CA MET A 243 -25.98 11.38 -12.83
C MET A 243 -26.61 12.77 -12.99
N THR A 244 -27.56 13.11 -12.11
CA THR A 244 -28.10 14.46 -11.94
C THR A 244 -27.91 14.91 -10.50
N VAL A 245 -27.25 16.06 -10.30
CA VAL A 245 -26.93 16.61 -8.99
C VAL A 245 -27.44 18.04 -8.89
N THR A 246 -28.05 18.38 -7.76
CA THR A 246 -28.38 19.77 -7.39
C THR A 246 -27.58 20.15 -6.16
N LEU A 247 -26.90 21.29 -6.23
CA LEU A 247 -26.01 21.82 -5.20
C LEU A 247 -26.50 23.21 -4.77
N ALA A 248 -26.38 23.51 -3.49
CA ALA A 248 -26.38 24.88 -3.00
C ALA A 248 -24.97 25.45 -3.12
N LEU A 249 -24.86 26.67 -3.63
CA LEU A 249 -23.64 27.45 -3.74
C LEU A 249 -23.77 28.70 -2.84
N PRO A 250 -22.69 29.47 -2.62
CA PRO A 250 -22.75 30.69 -1.84
C PRO A 250 -23.75 31.69 -2.43
N ASN A 251 -24.26 32.60 -1.60
CA ASN A 251 -25.20 33.66 -2.01
C ASN A 251 -26.52 33.14 -2.60
N ASP A 252 -27.07 32.06 -2.04
CA ASP A 252 -28.35 31.45 -2.43
C ASP A 252 -28.40 30.99 -3.90
N ILE A 253 -27.24 30.75 -4.52
CA ILE A 253 -27.14 30.25 -5.89
C ILE A 253 -27.48 28.75 -5.89
N ILE A 254 -28.35 28.33 -6.82
CA ILE A 254 -28.64 26.91 -7.06
C ILE A 254 -27.92 26.42 -8.30
N GLY A 255 -27.09 25.40 -8.13
CA GLY A 255 -26.37 24.73 -9.20
C GLY A 255 -27.01 23.40 -9.56
N THR A 256 -27.30 23.16 -10.84
CA THR A 256 -27.78 21.86 -11.33
C THR A 256 -26.83 21.33 -12.39
N MET A 257 -26.41 20.08 -12.26
CA MET A 257 -25.56 19.40 -13.23
C MET A 257 -26.15 18.08 -13.68
N THR A 258 -26.02 17.77 -14.96
CA THR A 258 -26.44 16.50 -15.55
C THR A 258 -25.34 15.95 -16.46
N CYS A 259 -24.93 14.71 -16.24
CA CYS A 259 -24.14 13.94 -17.17
C CYS A 259 -24.81 12.60 -17.48
N ASP A 260 -24.75 12.13 -18.72
CA ASP A 260 -25.35 10.86 -19.12
C ASP A 260 -24.76 10.39 -20.46
N PHE A 261 -24.27 9.14 -20.51
CA PHE A 261 -23.76 8.51 -21.73
C PHE A 261 -24.84 7.99 -22.70
N GLY A 262 -26.11 8.05 -22.32
CA GLY A 262 -27.18 7.47 -23.12
C GLY A 262 -28.55 8.10 -22.90
N ILE A 263 -28.67 9.40 -23.10
CA ILE A 263 -30.00 10.03 -23.18
C ILE A 263 -30.82 9.35 -24.30
N PRO A 264 -32.13 9.18 -24.12
CA PRO A 264 -32.97 8.46 -25.07
C PRO A 264 -33.01 9.15 -26.43
N TRP A 265 -33.24 8.36 -27.48
CA TRP A 265 -33.47 8.85 -28.83
C TRP A 265 -34.85 9.52 -28.90
N LYS A 266 -34.96 10.62 -29.66
CA LYS A 266 -36.26 11.26 -29.92
C LYS A 266 -37.14 10.29 -30.70
N TRP A 267 -38.33 10.00 -30.15
CA TRP A 267 -39.28 9.03 -30.69
C TRP A 267 -38.69 7.63 -30.95
N ASN A 268 -37.59 7.26 -30.27
CA ASN A 268 -36.81 6.04 -30.51
C ASN A 268 -36.27 5.87 -31.95
N LEU A 269 -36.26 6.93 -32.77
CA LEU A 269 -35.88 6.86 -34.19
C LEU A 269 -34.78 7.86 -34.57
N ILE A 270 -34.72 9.01 -33.90
CA ILE A 270 -33.77 10.08 -34.22
C ILE A 270 -32.84 10.30 -33.02
N PRO A 271 -31.51 10.20 -33.17
CA PRO A 271 -30.59 10.49 -32.08
C PRO A 271 -30.87 11.88 -31.51
N SER A 272 -30.94 11.99 -30.18
CA SER A 272 -30.95 13.30 -29.53
C SER A 272 -29.65 14.06 -29.90
N MET A 273 -29.64 15.39 -29.81
CA MET A 273 -28.37 16.11 -29.97
C MET A 273 -27.59 16.03 -28.66
N PRO A 274 -26.27 15.81 -28.69
CA PRO A 274 -25.43 15.96 -27.51
C PRO A 274 -25.62 17.34 -26.90
N VAL A 275 -25.70 17.41 -25.57
CA VAL A 275 -25.84 18.68 -24.86
C VAL A 275 -24.59 18.93 -24.04
N LEU A 276 -23.85 19.98 -24.44
CA LEU A 276 -22.60 20.38 -23.81
C LEU A 276 -22.68 21.87 -23.51
N ASN A 277 -23.34 22.29 -22.45
CA ASN A 277 -23.47 23.72 -22.17
C ASN A 277 -23.43 24.06 -20.68
N ALA A 278 -23.06 25.31 -20.43
CA ALA A 278 -23.18 25.99 -19.15
C ALA A 278 -24.16 27.16 -19.34
N THR A 279 -25.19 27.25 -18.51
CA THR A 279 -26.11 28.40 -18.49
C THR A 279 -26.11 29.02 -17.11
N VAL A 280 -25.82 30.31 -17.04
CA VAL A 280 -25.82 31.10 -15.81
C VAL A 280 -26.96 32.10 -15.88
N GLU A 281 -27.95 31.93 -15.01
CA GLU A 281 -29.07 32.85 -14.86
C GLU A 281 -28.74 33.91 -13.82
N CYS A 282 -28.98 35.17 -14.15
CA CYS A 282 -28.72 36.33 -13.29
C CYS A 282 -30.00 37.17 -13.13
N GLU A 283 -30.00 38.14 -12.22
CA GLU A 283 -31.13 39.06 -12.01
C GLU A 283 -31.57 39.77 -13.30
N GLY A 284 -30.60 40.33 -14.02
CA GLY A 284 -30.76 41.14 -15.21
C GLY A 284 -30.62 40.38 -16.54
N GLY A 285 -30.52 39.05 -16.54
CA GLY A 285 -30.27 38.32 -17.80
C GLY A 285 -29.69 36.92 -17.63
N SER A 286 -29.10 36.38 -18.69
CA SER A 286 -28.40 35.09 -18.67
C SER A 286 -27.18 35.05 -19.60
N VAL A 287 -26.23 34.17 -19.27
CA VAL A 287 -25.09 33.82 -20.13
C VAL A 287 -25.12 32.33 -20.40
N LYS A 288 -25.09 31.95 -21.68
CA LYS A 288 -24.95 30.55 -22.11
C LYS A 288 -23.64 30.35 -22.84
N LEU A 289 -22.79 29.48 -22.30
CA LEU A 289 -21.60 28.97 -22.95
C LEU A 289 -21.90 27.60 -23.56
N SER A 290 -21.89 27.53 -24.89
CA SER A 290 -22.10 26.29 -25.61
C SER A 290 -20.77 25.63 -25.97
N ASN A 291 -20.76 24.31 -25.86
CA ASN A 291 -19.75 23.38 -26.36
C ASN A 291 -18.36 23.52 -25.71
N PHE A 292 -18.28 23.98 -24.46
CA PHE A 292 -17.03 24.40 -23.82
C PHE A 292 -15.95 23.31 -23.67
N VAL A 293 -16.35 22.03 -23.64
CA VAL A 293 -15.43 20.87 -23.49
C VAL A 293 -14.96 20.27 -24.81
N MET A 294 -15.57 20.62 -25.96
CA MET A 294 -15.11 20.09 -27.24
C MET A 294 -13.95 20.92 -27.78
N PRO A 295 -12.74 20.35 -27.95
CA PRO A 295 -11.52 21.13 -28.17
C PRO A 295 -11.43 21.85 -29.51
N THR A 296 -12.23 21.46 -30.52
CA THR A 296 -12.12 21.94 -31.91
C THR A 296 -13.42 22.48 -32.50
N LEU A 297 -14.56 22.21 -31.86
CA LEU A 297 -15.88 22.58 -32.34
C LEU A 297 -16.28 23.98 -31.81
N TYR A 298 -17.19 24.65 -32.51
CA TYR A 298 -17.58 26.04 -32.24
C TYR A 298 -17.96 26.28 -30.77
N HIS A 299 -17.30 27.21 -30.09
CA HIS A 299 -17.72 27.75 -28.81
C HIS A 299 -18.55 29.00 -29.05
N SER A 300 -19.69 29.10 -28.39
CA SER A 300 -20.58 30.26 -28.51
C SER A 300 -20.93 30.78 -27.13
N ILE A 301 -20.80 32.09 -26.94
CA ILE A 301 -21.27 32.78 -25.74
C ILE A 301 -22.50 33.55 -26.14
N THR A 302 -23.67 33.18 -25.64
CA THR A 302 -24.90 33.94 -25.84
C THR A 302 -25.25 34.67 -24.56
N VAL A 303 -25.32 35.99 -24.63
CA VAL A 303 -25.67 36.86 -23.51
C VAL A 303 -27.04 37.47 -23.78
N ASN A 304 -27.98 37.25 -22.87
CA ASN A 304 -29.31 37.85 -22.91
C ASN A 304 -29.41 38.86 -21.77
N LYS A 305 -29.60 40.14 -22.06
CA LYS A 305 -29.74 41.20 -21.06
C LYS A 305 -31.15 41.77 -21.08
N LYS A 306 -31.83 41.85 -19.94
CA LYS A 306 -33.15 42.49 -19.80
C LYS A 306 -33.01 43.99 -20.02
N LYS A 307 -33.95 44.60 -20.75
CA LYS A 307 -34.02 46.07 -20.89
C LYS A 307 -34.44 46.71 -19.56
N ALA A 308 -34.04 47.96 -19.34
CA ALA A 308 -34.37 48.71 -18.12
C ALA A 308 -35.88 48.96 -17.94
N THR A 309 -36.66 48.94 -19.01
CA THR A 309 -38.12 49.18 -19.01
C THR A 309 -38.82 48.12 -19.85
N GLY A 310 -39.33 47.05 -19.21
CA GLY A 310 -40.15 46.00 -19.86
C GLY A 310 -39.63 44.56 -19.69
N THR A 311 -40.32 43.59 -20.28
CA THR A 311 -39.94 42.16 -20.30
C THR A 311 -38.98 41.79 -21.44
N ASP A 312 -38.67 42.73 -22.33
CA ASP A 312 -37.82 42.52 -23.50
C ASP A 312 -36.36 42.23 -23.12
N THR A 313 -35.73 41.31 -23.85
CA THR A 313 -34.30 41.01 -23.75
C THR A 313 -33.53 41.45 -25.00
N VAL A 314 -32.33 42.00 -24.81
CA VAL A 314 -31.34 42.22 -25.86
C VAL A 314 -30.37 41.04 -25.85
N THR A 315 -30.31 40.31 -26.96
CA THR A 315 -29.42 39.16 -27.13
C THR A 315 -28.19 39.55 -27.95
N ARG A 316 -27.01 39.16 -27.49
CA ARG A 316 -25.77 39.18 -28.29
C ARG A 316 -25.09 37.83 -28.24
N THR A 317 -24.42 37.47 -29.32
CA THR A 317 -23.62 36.24 -29.42
C THR A 317 -22.17 36.60 -29.72
N GLU A 318 -21.26 36.11 -28.89
CA GLU A 318 -19.81 36.32 -29.02
C GLU A 318 -19.15 34.99 -29.41
N ALA A 319 -18.20 35.07 -30.36
CA ALA A 319 -17.38 33.96 -30.80
C ALA A 319 -15.93 34.29 -30.43
N VAL A 320 -15.38 33.56 -29.46
CA VAL A 320 -14.13 33.93 -28.77
C VAL A 320 -13.15 32.78 -28.87
N TYR A 321 -12.09 32.94 -29.65
CA TYR A 321 -11.10 31.88 -29.94
C TYR A 321 -9.68 32.23 -29.54
N LYS A 322 -9.37 33.53 -29.43
CA LYS A 322 -8.10 34.08 -28.92
C LYS A 322 -8.38 35.15 -27.87
N PHE A 323 -7.42 35.46 -27.01
CA PHE A 323 -7.61 36.44 -25.92
C PHE A 323 -7.99 37.84 -26.43
N SER A 324 -7.50 38.24 -27.60
CA SER A 324 -7.91 39.50 -28.24
C SER A 324 -9.42 39.56 -28.53
N ASP A 325 -10.06 38.42 -28.89
CA ASP A 325 -11.51 38.36 -29.09
C ASP A 325 -12.27 38.56 -27.77
N ALA A 326 -11.67 38.09 -26.66
CA ALA A 326 -12.18 38.27 -25.31
C ALA A 326 -11.90 39.68 -24.74
N LYS A 327 -11.20 40.54 -25.49
CA LYS A 327 -10.65 41.83 -25.03
C LYS A 327 -9.72 41.68 -23.81
N MET A 328 -8.90 40.64 -23.83
CA MET A 328 -7.92 40.31 -22.80
C MET A 328 -6.53 40.21 -23.43
N GLU A 329 -5.49 40.47 -22.64
CA GLU A 329 -4.12 40.20 -23.05
C GLU A 329 -3.84 38.69 -22.99
N GLY A 330 -3.07 38.18 -23.95
CA GLY A 330 -2.66 36.78 -24.00
C GLY A 330 -2.34 36.29 -25.42
N LYS A 331 -1.51 35.24 -25.50
CA LYS A 331 -1.19 34.56 -26.76
C LYS A 331 -2.38 33.72 -27.21
N GLY A 332 -2.58 33.56 -28.50
CA GLY A 332 -3.62 32.66 -29.01
C GLY A 332 -3.84 32.82 -30.49
N GLU A 333 -4.04 31.69 -31.16
CA GLU A 333 -4.45 31.65 -32.55
C GLU A 333 -5.89 31.15 -32.67
N GLU A 334 -6.61 31.59 -33.70
CA GLU A 334 -8.01 31.22 -33.91
C GLU A 334 -8.23 29.71 -34.01
N TRP A 335 -7.22 28.95 -34.40
CA TRP A 335 -7.27 27.50 -34.60
C TRP A 335 -6.67 26.69 -33.44
N TRP A 336 -6.15 27.35 -32.39
CA TRP A 336 -5.64 26.63 -31.23
C TRP A 336 -6.76 25.86 -30.53
N MET A 337 -6.49 24.58 -30.27
CA MET A 337 -7.35 23.78 -29.40
C MET A 337 -7.22 24.24 -27.95
N THR A 338 -8.26 24.01 -27.16
CA THR A 338 -8.25 24.22 -25.69
C THR A 338 -7.02 23.58 -25.01
N TYR A 339 -6.60 22.39 -25.45
CA TYR A 339 -5.38 21.71 -24.97
C TYR A 339 -4.09 22.48 -25.25
N ARG A 340 -4.01 23.26 -26.35
CA ARG A 340 -2.83 24.08 -26.67
C ARG A 340 -2.69 25.25 -25.70
N TYR A 341 -3.79 25.87 -25.28
CA TYR A 341 -3.78 26.91 -24.24
C TYR A 341 -3.34 26.34 -22.89
N MET A 342 -3.84 25.16 -22.52
CA MET A 342 -3.42 24.47 -21.29
C MET A 342 -1.93 24.11 -21.31
N LEU A 343 -1.42 23.61 -22.44
CA LEU A 343 0.00 23.29 -22.58
C LEU A 343 0.87 24.55 -22.46
N ASP A 344 0.45 25.69 -23.04
CA ASP A 344 1.17 26.97 -22.90
C ASP A 344 1.29 27.36 -21.41
N ALA A 345 0.16 27.33 -20.69
CA ALA A 345 0.12 27.70 -19.28
C ALA A 345 1.01 26.77 -18.42
N PHE A 346 0.97 25.47 -18.69
CA PHE A 346 1.80 24.48 -17.99
C PHE A 346 3.29 24.71 -18.23
N VAL A 347 3.70 24.97 -19.48
CA VAL A 347 5.10 25.26 -19.82
C VAL A 347 5.55 26.60 -19.26
N ASP A 348 4.69 27.63 -19.31
CA ASP A 348 4.97 28.93 -18.69
C ASP A 348 5.28 28.75 -17.20
N ARG A 349 4.45 28.00 -16.46
CA ARG A 349 4.69 27.69 -15.04
C ARG A 349 6.02 26.99 -14.80
N LEU A 350 6.37 26.00 -15.63
CA LEU A 350 7.65 25.28 -15.54
C LEU A 350 8.87 26.17 -15.84
N LYS A 351 8.71 27.16 -16.72
CA LYS A 351 9.75 28.11 -17.09
C LYS A 351 9.78 29.37 -16.19
N GLY A 352 9.00 29.37 -15.10
CA GLY A 352 8.93 30.50 -14.16
C GLY A 352 8.20 31.72 -14.70
N ARG A 353 7.37 31.55 -15.74
CA ARG A 353 6.50 32.58 -16.30
C ARG A 353 5.10 32.43 -15.71
N GLU A 354 4.39 33.55 -15.58
CA GLU A 354 3.03 33.57 -15.05
C GLU A 354 2.01 33.18 -16.14
N PRO A 355 1.24 32.10 -15.95
CA PRO A 355 0.19 31.71 -16.89
C PRO A 355 -1.05 32.61 -16.75
N GLN A 356 -1.86 32.72 -17.81
CA GLN A 356 -3.08 33.54 -17.81
C GLN A 356 -4.12 33.08 -16.77
N THR A 357 -4.20 31.78 -16.54
CA THR A 357 -5.02 31.15 -15.51
C THR A 357 -4.33 29.89 -15.04
N TRP A 358 -4.72 29.36 -13.89
CA TRP A 358 -4.12 28.15 -13.32
C TRP A 358 -5.16 27.32 -12.60
N ILE A 359 -4.92 26.01 -12.52
CA ILE A 359 -5.68 25.08 -11.69
C ILE A 359 -4.80 24.77 -10.48
N THR A 360 -5.20 25.28 -9.32
CA THR A 360 -4.43 25.11 -8.09
C THR A 360 -4.62 23.72 -7.50
N LYS A 361 -3.75 23.36 -6.57
CA LYS A 361 -3.89 22.19 -5.69
C LYS A 361 -5.28 22.16 -5.04
N GLU A 362 -5.71 23.28 -4.46
CA GLU A 362 -6.98 23.41 -3.77
C GLU A 362 -8.15 23.20 -4.73
N ASP A 363 -8.04 23.71 -5.97
CA ASP A 363 -9.07 23.52 -6.98
C ASP A 363 -9.28 22.03 -7.30
N SER A 364 -8.20 21.27 -7.47
CA SER A 364 -8.24 19.82 -7.71
C SER A 364 -8.75 19.04 -6.50
N ILE A 365 -8.22 19.32 -5.30
CA ILE A 365 -8.64 18.64 -4.06
C ILE A 365 -10.12 18.86 -3.80
N VAL A 366 -10.59 20.11 -3.84
CA VAL A 366 -12.00 20.42 -3.58
C VAL A 366 -12.90 19.82 -4.67
N ASN A 367 -12.44 19.74 -5.92
CA ASN A 367 -13.20 19.07 -6.96
C ASN A 367 -13.40 17.58 -6.63
N ALA A 368 -12.32 16.89 -6.23
CA ALA A 368 -12.38 15.50 -5.81
C ALA A 368 -13.24 15.30 -4.55
N GLU A 369 -13.14 16.18 -3.55
CA GLU A 369 -13.98 16.11 -2.33
C GLU A 369 -15.47 16.19 -2.64
N TRP A 370 -15.86 17.03 -3.60
CA TRP A 370 -17.26 17.12 -4.02
C TRP A 370 -17.70 15.95 -4.89
N ILE A 371 -16.78 15.32 -5.63
CA ILE A 371 -17.06 14.04 -6.31
C ILE A 371 -17.35 12.95 -5.26
N ASP A 372 -16.48 12.81 -4.26
CA ASP A 372 -16.63 11.85 -3.17
C ASP A 372 -17.98 12.03 -2.45
N LYS A 373 -18.32 13.28 -2.07
CA LYS A 373 -19.60 13.60 -1.41
C LYS A 373 -20.81 13.26 -2.27
N VAL A 374 -20.75 13.45 -3.59
CA VAL A 374 -21.85 13.09 -4.50
C VAL A 374 -22.05 11.58 -4.55
N TYR A 375 -20.97 10.81 -4.67
CA TYR A 375 -21.06 9.35 -4.66
C TYR A 375 -21.51 8.81 -3.30
N GLU A 376 -21.02 9.39 -2.19
CA GLU A 376 -21.48 9.06 -0.84
C GLU A 376 -22.99 9.31 -0.67
N LYS A 377 -23.49 10.45 -1.18
CA LYS A 377 -24.92 10.77 -1.13
C LYS A 377 -25.77 9.77 -1.94
N TYR A 378 -25.26 9.26 -3.06
CA TYR A 378 -25.97 8.33 -3.92
C TYR A 378 -25.98 6.89 -3.37
N HIS A 379 -24.83 6.37 -2.94
CA HIS A 379 -24.70 4.97 -2.54
C HIS A 379 -24.75 4.73 -1.03
N GLY A 380 -24.73 5.77 -0.20
CA GLY A 380 -24.51 5.67 1.24
C GLY A 380 -23.03 5.44 1.60
N PRO A 381 -22.68 5.42 2.90
CA PRO A 381 -21.28 5.40 3.38
C PRO A 381 -20.47 4.13 3.01
N GLN A 382 -21.05 3.15 2.31
CA GLN A 382 -20.43 1.85 2.02
C GLN A 382 -19.72 1.77 0.66
N HIS A 383 -19.99 2.67 -0.29
CA HIS A 383 -19.46 2.54 -1.67
C HIS A 383 -18.05 3.09 -1.85
N ASN A 384 -17.58 3.82 -0.85
CA ASN A 384 -16.21 4.29 -0.78
C ASN A 384 -15.23 3.12 -0.51
N GLN A 385 -15.66 1.85 -0.34
CA GLN A 385 -14.81 0.70 -0.02
C GLN A 385 -13.89 0.16 -1.12
N ALA A 386 -14.00 0.62 -2.37
CA ALA A 386 -12.97 0.29 -3.39
C ALA A 386 -11.72 1.18 -3.31
N SER A 387 -11.80 2.31 -2.59
CA SER A 387 -10.71 3.27 -2.42
C SER A 387 -10.52 3.79 -0.97
N LEU A 388 -11.37 3.41 -0.01
CA LEU A 388 -11.18 3.56 1.46
C LEU A 388 -10.10 2.62 2.03
N GLN A 389 -9.12 2.27 1.20
CA GLN A 389 -7.96 1.49 1.61
C GLN A 389 -6.65 2.27 1.38
N CYS A 390 -6.70 3.61 1.39
CA CYS A 390 -5.50 4.44 1.42
C CYS A 390 -5.65 5.64 2.37
N ASP A 391 -6.30 5.43 3.52
CA ASP A 391 -6.52 6.48 4.51
C ASP A 391 -5.37 6.61 5.51
N SER A 392 -4.13 6.51 5.04
CA SER A 392 -3.00 6.78 5.92
C SER A 392 -1.70 7.04 5.18
N LYS A 393 -0.91 7.95 5.75
CA LYS A 393 0.55 8.03 5.53
C LYS A 393 1.10 6.60 5.36
N PRO A 394 1.79 6.29 4.24
CA PRO A 394 2.41 4.99 4.06
C PRO A 394 3.25 4.63 5.27
N LEU A 395 3.06 3.42 5.79
CA LEU A 395 3.80 2.94 6.95
C LEU A 395 5.27 2.83 6.58
N LYS A 396 6.12 3.52 7.33
CA LYS A 396 7.56 3.47 7.17
C LYS A 396 8.14 2.34 8.00
N PHE A 397 8.73 1.38 7.31
CA PHE A 397 9.39 0.24 7.91
C PHE A 397 10.88 0.49 8.09
N GLY A 398 11.39 0.17 9.29
CA GLY A 398 12.80 0.00 9.59
C GLY A 398 13.17 -1.48 9.67
N ILE A 399 14.27 -1.88 9.04
CA ILE A 399 14.76 -3.26 9.06
C ILE A 399 15.91 -3.38 10.06
N LEU A 400 15.77 -4.26 11.05
CA LEU A 400 16.86 -4.62 11.95
C LEU A 400 17.73 -5.71 11.33
N GLY A 401 18.86 -5.30 10.76
CA GLY A 401 19.85 -6.18 10.16
C GLY A 401 19.77 -6.20 8.63
N ALA A 402 20.94 -6.11 7.98
CA ALA A 402 21.11 -6.44 6.57
C ALA A 402 21.02 -7.97 6.34
N ALA A 403 19.86 -8.55 6.68
CA ALA A 403 19.59 -9.98 6.64
C ALA A 403 19.26 -10.46 5.22
N ALA A 404 19.65 -11.69 4.89
CA ALA A 404 19.43 -12.26 3.56
C ALA A 404 17.94 -12.48 3.23
N ILE A 405 17.08 -12.61 4.24
CA ILE A 405 15.64 -12.82 4.08
C ILE A 405 14.87 -11.51 3.79
N ALA A 406 15.38 -10.38 4.27
CA ALA A 406 14.68 -9.09 4.19
C ALA A 406 14.27 -8.67 2.76
N PRO A 407 15.07 -8.94 1.70
CA PRO A 407 14.62 -8.67 0.33
C PRO A 407 13.35 -9.43 -0.05
N ALA A 408 13.26 -10.73 0.24
CA ALA A 408 12.12 -11.57 -0.12
C ALA A 408 10.91 -11.31 0.80
N ALA A 409 11.17 -11.07 2.08
CA ALA A 409 10.14 -10.96 3.10
C ALA A 409 9.48 -9.59 3.21
N LEU A 410 10.21 -8.51 2.91
CA LEU A 410 9.68 -7.15 3.05
C LEU A 410 9.95 -6.27 1.83
N ILE A 411 11.20 -6.19 1.33
CA ILE A 411 11.54 -5.18 0.31
C ILE A 411 10.81 -5.44 -1.01
N ILE A 412 10.81 -6.67 -1.51
CA ILE A 412 10.12 -7.03 -2.75
C ILE A 412 8.59 -6.88 -2.58
N PRO A 413 7.95 -7.44 -1.52
CA PRO A 413 6.54 -7.18 -1.24
C PRO A 413 6.15 -5.71 -1.14
N ALA A 414 6.96 -4.88 -0.49
CA ALA A 414 6.68 -3.46 -0.30
C ALA A 414 6.67 -2.67 -1.63
N LYS A 415 7.43 -3.10 -2.64
CA LYS A 415 7.44 -2.43 -3.97
C LYS A 415 6.06 -2.41 -4.65
N THR A 416 5.18 -3.33 -4.28
CA THR A 416 3.84 -3.45 -4.86
C THR A 416 2.73 -3.28 -3.81
N HIS A 417 3.07 -2.79 -2.62
CA HIS A 417 2.11 -2.45 -1.59
C HIS A 417 1.96 -0.93 -1.53
N PRO A 418 0.76 -0.37 -1.81
CA PRO A 418 0.58 1.09 -1.93
C PRO A 418 0.85 1.85 -0.63
N GLU A 419 0.59 1.22 0.52
CA GLU A 419 0.70 1.84 1.85
C GLU A 419 1.98 1.46 2.64
N VAL A 420 3.03 0.92 1.99
CA VAL A 420 4.27 0.50 2.69
C VAL A 420 5.49 1.13 2.05
N VAL A 421 6.37 1.69 2.88
CA VAL A 421 7.68 2.23 2.47
C VAL A 421 8.76 1.58 3.32
N VAL A 422 9.72 0.90 2.68
CA VAL A 422 10.96 0.49 3.37
C VAL A 422 11.86 1.71 3.47
N TYR A 423 11.94 2.27 4.68
CA TYR A 423 12.54 3.58 4.93
C TYR A 423 13.98 3.48 5.43
N ALA A 424 14.27 2.56 6.35
CA ALA A 424 15.60 2.44 6.94
C ALA A 424 16.05 0.99 7.09
N VAL A 425 17.36 0.79 7.12
CA VAL A 425 18.00 -0.47 7.53
C VAL A 425 19.12 -0.20 8.51
N ALA A 426 19.22 -1.00 9.56
CA ALA A 426 20.32 -0.94 10.50
C ALA A 426 21.19 -2.19 10.41
N ALA A 427 22.49 -2.07 10.64
CA ALA A 427 23.36 -3.22 10.85
C ALA A 427 24.49 -2.87 11.83
N ARG A 428 25.01 -3.87 12.56
CA ARG A 428 26.15 -3.65 13.49
C ARG A 428 27.41 -3.10 12.82
N ASP A 429 27.55 -3.32 11.51
CA ASP A 429 28.62 -2.76 10.68
C ASP A 429 28.02 -1.74 9.70
N ILE A 430 28.55 -0.51 9.73
CA ILE A 430 28.00 0.59 8.93
C ILE A 430 28.20 0.40 7.43
N LYS A 431 29.33 -0.18 7.01
CA LYS A 431 29.60 -0.46 5.59
C LYS A 431 28.61 -1.49 5.04
N ARG A 432 28.27 -2.50 5.84
CA ARG A 432 27.25 -3.50 5.49
C ARG A 432 25.85 -2.88 5.42
N ALA A 433 25.51 -1.97 6.34
CA ALA A 433 24.23 -1.26 6.31
C ALA A 433 24.12 -0.38 5.04
N GLU A 434 25.15 0.41 4.74
CA GLU A 434 25.24 1.25 3.55
C GLU A 434 25.15 0.44 2.26
N ALA A 435 25.95 -0.64 2.15
CA ALA A 435 25.95 -1.49 0.97
C ALA A 435 24.59 -2.15 0.73
N PHE A 436 23.92 -2.61 1.80
CA PHE A 436 22.58 -3.17 1.71
C PHE A 436 21.57 -2.12 1.29
N ALA A 437 21.60 -0.92 1.91
CA ALA A 437 20.72 0.17 1.57
C ALA A 437 20.84 0.60 0.11
N LYS A 438 22.07 0.80 -0.37
CA LYS A 438 22.38 1.11 -1.77
C LYS A 438 21.89 0.02 -2.73
N LYS A 439 22.15 -1.25 -2.42
CA LYS A 439 21.75 -2.39 -3.27
C LYS A 439 20.24 -2.49 -3.42
N HIS A 440 19.49 -2.17 -2.38
CA HIS A 440 18.05 -2.40 -2.31
C HIS A 440 17.20 -1.13 -2.42
N GLY A 441 17.83 0.04 -2.57
CA GLY A 441 17.14 1.33 -2.69
C GLY A 441 16.51 1.81 -1.39
N VAL A 442 17.07 1.44 -0.24
CA VAL A 442 16.59 1.90 1.07
C VAL A 442 17.19 3.29 1.35
N PRO A 443 16.38 4.32 1.61
CA PRO A 443 16.85 5.71 1.61
C PRO A 443 17.70 6.10 2.83
N LYS A 444 17.58 5.36 3.94
CA LYS A 444 18.32 5.63 5.18
C LYS A 444 18.99 4.37 5.69
N PHE A 445 20.16 4.52 6.32
CA PHE A 445 20.82 3.42 6.98
C PHE A 445 21.50 3.88 8.27
N TYR A 446 21.61 2.94 9.20
CA TYR A 446 22.28 3.12 10.49
C TYR A 446 23.30 2.01 10.69
N GLY A 447 24.41 2.31 11.36
CA GLY A 447 25.33 1.24 11.70
C GLY A 447 26.39 1.57 12.73
N GLY A 448 27.18 0.56 13.07
CA GLY A 448 28.05 0.58 14.24
C GLY A 448 27.35 -0.04 15.47
N SER A 449 27.97 0.11 16.65
CA SER A 449 27.48 -0.50 17.90
C SER A 449 26.08 -0.02 18.31
N ASN A 450 25.69 1.19 17.88
CA ASN A 450 24.41 1.80 18.24
C ASN A 450 23.39 1.80 17.10
N GLY A 451 23.73 1.27 15.91
CA GLY A 451 22.90 1.45 14.71
C GLY A 451 21.48 0.89 14.83
N TYR A 452 21.28 -0.19 15.59
CA TYR A 452 19.93 -0.69 15.88
C TYR A 452 19.15 0.29 16.76
N GLN A 453 19.75 0.84 17.81
CA GLN A 453 19.09 1.82 18.67
C GLN A 453 18.77 3.11 17.91
N GLU A 454 19.69 3.61 17.10
CA GLU A 454 19.46 4.80 16.25
C GLU A 454 18.28 4.61 15.28
N LEU A 455 18.06 3.39 14.78
CA LEU A 455 16.87 3.07 13.99
C LEU A 455 15.61 3.12 14.85
N LEU A 456 15.63 2.58 16.08
CA LEU A 456 14.47 2.61 16.97
C LEU A 456 14.13 4.04 17.43
N ASP A 457 15.14 4.89 17.61
CA ASP A 457 15.00 6.29 18.02
C ASP A 457 14.47 7.19 16.87
N ASP A 458 14.45 6.68 15.63
CA ASP A 458 13.95 7.43 14.47
C ASP A 458 12.42 7.61 14.55
N SER A 459 11.97 8.84 14.79
CA SER A 459 10.55 9.19 14.87
C SER A 459 9.81 8.99 13.54
N GLU A 460 10.51 8.89 12.41
CA GLU A 460 9.88 8.65 11.11
C GLU A 460 9.50 7.19 10.88
N ILE A 461 9.99 6.25 11.70
CA ILE A 461 9.70 4.82 11.55
C ILE A 461 8.44 4.47 12.34
N ASP A 462 7.46 3.86 11.67
CA ASP A 462 6.21 3.42 12.27
C ASP A 462 6.28 1.94 12.69
N VAL A 463 6.95 1.12 11.87
CA VAL A 463 7.05 -0.33 12.04
C VAL A 463 8.49 -0.80 11.98
N VAL A 464 8.87 -1.72 12.85
CA VAL A 464 10.12 -2.44 12.79
C VAL A 464 9.89 -3.85 12.25
N TYR A 465 10.59 -4.20 11.17
CA TYR A 465 10.75 -5.59 10.75
C TYR A 465 12.02 -6.16 11.37
N ASN A 466 11.88 -7.24 12.13
CA ASN A 466 12.97 -7.87 12.87
C ASN A 466 13.31 -9.26 12.28
N PRO A 467 14.26 -9.33 11.33
CA PRO A 467 14.81 -10.58 10.77
C PRO A 467 16.16 -10.99 11.36
N LEU A 468 16.46 -10.60 12.60
CA LEU A 468 17.72 -10.96 13.24
C LEU A 468 17.81 -12.49 13.47
N PRO A 469 18.96 -13.03 13.90
CA PRO A 469 18.98 -14.38 14.45
C PRO A 469 18.01 -14.50 15.64
N VAL A 470 17.35 -15.65 15.82
CA VAL A 470 16.27 -15.82 16.80
C VAL A 470 16.68 -15.48 18.24
N GLY A 471 17.93 -15.78 18.64
CA GLY A 471 18.45 -15.41 19.96
C GLY A 471 18.52 -13.89 20.21
N LEU A 472 18.35 -13.06 19.18
CA LEU A 472 18.29 -11.60 19.27
C LEU A 472 16.88 -11.04 19.09
N HIS A 473 15.89 -11.89 18.78
CA HIS A 473 14.52 -11.44 18.53
C HIS A 473 13.89 -10.78 19.76
N TYR A 474 13.98 -11.42 20.92
CA TYR A 474 13.35 -10.93 22.15
C TYR A 474 13.88 -9.54 22.54
N GLU A 475 15.21 -9.39 22.70
CA GLU A 475 15.82 -8.13 23.13
C GLU A 475 15.41 -6.97 22.22
N TRP A 476 15.54 -7.14 20.91
CA TRP A 476 15.30 -6.05 19.96
C TRP A 476 13.82 -5.79 19.70
N THR A 477 12.95 -6.79 19.85
CA THR A 477 11.50 -6.60 19.81
C THR A 477 11.02 -5.85 21.04
N MET A 478 11.48 -6.22 22.24
CA MET A 478 11.17 -5.49 23.47
C MET A 478 11.61 -4.02 23.38
N LYS A 479 12.81 -3.76 22.86
CA LYS A 479 13.30 -2.39 22.61
C LYS A 479 12.45 -1.64 21.57
N ALA A 480 12.06 -2.28 20.48
CA ALA A 480 11.22 -1.67 19.45
C ALA A 480 9.83 -1.30 19.99
N LEU A 481 9.20 -2.20 20.74
CA LEU A 481 7.91 -1.96 21.41
C LEU A 481 8.03 -0.86 22.47
N ALA A 482 9.11 -0.85 23.26
CA ALA A 482 9.37 0.19 24.24
C ALA A 482 9.51 1.58 23.60
N ALA A 483 10.14 1.65 22.42
CA ALA A 483 10.26 2.84 21.58
C ALA A 483 8.97 3.23 20.83
N GLY A 484 7.85 2.54 21.08
CA GLY A 484 6.55 2.87 20.48
C GLY A 484 6.38 2.40 19.04
N LYS A 485 7.14 1.40 18.59
CA LYS A 485 7.08 0.90 17.21
C LYS A 485 6.24 -0.37 17.13
N HIS A 486 5.40 -0.48 16.10
CA HIS A 486 4.79 -1.77 15.75
C HIS A 486 5.88 -2.74 15.27
N VAL A 487 5.67 -4.05 15.41
CA VAL A 487 6.69 -5.04 15.07
C VAL A 487 6.13 -6.17 14.19
N LEU A 488 6.77 -6.37 13.04
CA LEU A 488 6.66 -7.59 12.24
C LEU A 488 7.90 -8.44 12.51
N LEU A 489 7.72 -9.56 13.20
CA LEU A 489 8.81 -10.35 13.77
C LEU A 489 9.02 -11.65 13.01
N GLU A 490 10.23 -11.94 12.52
CA GLU A 490 10.51 -13.21 11.88
C GLU A 490 10.30 -14.41 12.79
N LYS A 491 10.02 -15.56 12.17
CA LYS A 491 9.75 -16.81 12.87
C LYS A 491 11.03 -17.63 13.14
N PRO A 492 11.04 -18.46 14.20
CA PRO A 492 10.11 -18.40 15.33
C PRO A 492 10.35 -17.10 16.09
N ALA A 493 9.30 -16.54 16.72
CA ALA A 493 9.38 -15.21 17.28
C ALA A 493 10.45 -15.08 18.38
N THR A 494 10.75 -16.17 19.09
CA THR A 494 11.79 -16.23 20.12
C THR A 494 12.13 -17.69 20.44
N ILE A 495 12.94 -17.93 21.46
CA ILE A 495 13.37 -19.27 21.89
C ILE A 495 12.54 -19.86 23.03
N THR A 496 11.69 -19.07 23.71
CA THR A 496 10.78 -19.57 24.77
C THR A 496 9.37 -18.99 24.71
N SER A 497 8.39 -19.73 25.23
CA SER A 497 7.01 -19.23 25.32
C SER A 497 6.88 -18.05 26.30
N GLU A 498 7.71 -17.99 27.34
CA GLU A 498 7.70 -16.90 28.33
C GLU A 498 8.14 -15.57 27.74
N GLU A 499 9.25 -15.53 27.00
CA GLU A 499 9.67 -14.33 26.26
C GLU A 499 8.59 -13.86 25.29
N MET A 500 7.90 -14.80 24.65
CA MET A 500 6.82 -14.50 23.72
C MET A 500 5.62 -13.85 24.43
N ARG A 501 5.24 -14.34 25.63
CA ARG A 501 4.21 -13.73 26.48
C ARG A 501 4.57 -12.29 26.82
N GLN A 502 5.79 -12.06 27.29
CA GLN A 502 6.27 -10.72 27.67
C GLN A 502 6.25 -9.73 26.49
N MET A 503 6.62 -10.17 25.28
CA MET A 503 6.55 -9.32 24.08
C MET A 503 5.11 -8.93 23.75
N PHE A 504 4.16 -9.87 23.77
CA PHE A 504 2.74 -9.58 23.50
C PHE A 504 2.12 -8.72 24.60
N GLU A 505 2.41 -8.98 25.87
CA GLU A 505 1.93 -8.17 27.00
C GLU A 505 2.42 -6.71 26.89
N LEU A 506 3.69 -6.49 26.52
CA LEU A 506 4.19 -5.14 26.30
C LEU A 506 3.53 -4.47 25.09
N ALA A 507 3.33 -5.19 23.99
CA ALA A 507 2.64 -4.67 22.81
C ALA A 507 1.22 -4.23 23.15
N GLU A 508 0.46 -5.06 23.87
CA GLU A 508 -0.91 -4.73 24.33
C GLU A 508 -0.91 -3.53 25.27
N LYS A 509 -0.02 -3.48 26.26
CA LYS A 509 0.12 -2.35 27.19
C LYS A 509 0.41 -1.03 26.46
N LYS A 510 1.14 -1.09 25.34
CA LYS A 510 1.51 0.08 24.52
C LYS A 510 0.52 0.36 23.39
N ASN A 511 -0.53 -0.45 23.23
CA ASN A 511 -1.45 -0.40 22.10
C ASN A 511 -0.73 -0.49 20.74
N LEU A 512 0.24 -1.39 20.65
CA LEU A 512 1.03 -1.68 19.46
C LEU A 512 0.64 -3.04 18.88
N VAL A 513 0.92 -3.22 17.60
CA VAL A 513 0.70 -4.48 16.89
C VAL A 513 2.03 -5.20 16.81
N LEU A 514 2.05 -6.41 17.35
CA LEU A 514 3.11 -7.39 17.20
C LEU A 514 2.53 -8.58 16.43
N MET A 515 3.19 -8.99 15.33
CA MET A 515 2.80 -10.20 14.60
C MET A 515 4.03 -11.04 14.26
N GLU A 516 3.95 -12.34 14.54
CA GLU A 516 4.94 -13.32 14.09
C GLU A 516 4.74 -13.65 12.60
N ALA A 517 5.83 -13.62 11.83
CA ALA A 517 5.83 -13.66 10.38
C ALA A 517 5.73 -15.09 9.80
N PHE A 518 4.70 -15.85 10.20
CA PHE A 518 4.38 -17.15 9.59
C PHE A 518 3.74 -17.00 8.21
N HIS A 519 4.49 -16.46 7.24
CA HIS A 519 4.01 -16.10 5.90
C HIS A 519 3.27 -17.22 5.15
N SER A 520 3.61 -18.50 5.39
CA SER A 520 2.91 -19.64 4.79
C SER A 520 1.43 -19.71 5.15
N ARG A 521 1.03 -19.20 6.33
CA ARG A 521 -0.36 -19.16 6.79
C ARG A 521 -1.23 -18.24 5.95
N PHE A 522 -0.65 -17.25 5.30
CA PHE A 522 -1.39 -16.20 4.58
C PHE A 522 -1.69 -16.56 3.12
N HIS A 523 -1.08 -17.62 2.58
CA HIS A 523 -1.25 -17.96 1.18
C HIS A 523 -2.59 -18.66 0.88
N PRO A 524 -3.27 -18.34 -0.24
CA PRO A 524 -4.55 -18.97 -0.60
C PRO A 524 -4.51 -20.51 -0.68
N ALA A 525 -3.39 -21.11 -1.06
CA ALA A 525 -3.25 -22.57 -1.13
C ALA A 525 -3.49 -23.28 0.22
N ILE A 526 -2.92 -22.80 1.33
CA ILE A 526 -3.15 -23.45 2.64
C ILE A 526 -4.57 -23.19 3.15
N GLN A 527 -5.13 -22.02 2.83
CA GLN A 527 -6.52 -21.66 3.12
C GLN A 527 -7.49 -22.58 2.37
N ARG A 528 -7.17 -22.93 1.13
CA ARG A 528 -7.95 -23.89 0.34
C ARG A 528 -7.93 -25.29 0.96
N VAL A 529 -6.78 -25.79 1.40
CA VAL A 529 -6.70 -27.09 2.10
C VAL A 529 -7.57 -27.07 3.34
N LYS A 530 -7.48 -26.00 4.14
CA LYS A 530 -8.32 -25.84 5.34
C LYS A 530 -9.81 -25.85 4.99
N ALA A 531 -10.22 -25.12 3.94
CA ALA A 531 -11.60 -25.11 3.46
C ALA A 531 -12.10 -26.48 2.99
N ILE A 532 -11.24 -27.29 2.35
CA ILE A 532 -11.58 -28.67 1.97
C ILE A 532 -11.84 -29.53 3.21
N LEU A 533 -10.97 -29.44 4.22
CA LEU A 533 -11.13 -30.17 5.48
C LEU A 533 -12.41 -29.73 6.21
N ASP A 534 -12.64 -28.43 6.31
CA ASP A 534 -13.78 -27.85 7.04
C ASP A 534 -15.13 -28.13 6.37
N SER A 535 -15.14 -28.30 5.05
CA SER A 535 -16.35 -28.70 4.31
C SER A 535 -16.86 -30.09 4.67
N GLY A 536 -16.02 -30.93 5.31
CA GLY A 536 -16.32 -32.32 5.60
C GLY A 536 -16.33 -33.24 4.38
N GLU A 537 -15.92 -32.78 3.20
CA GLU A 537 -15.94 -33.57 1.94
C GLU A 537 -15.22 -34.92 2.06
N LEU A 538 -14.17 -34.99 2.90
CA LEU A 538 -13.33 -36.17 3.13
C LEU A 538 -13.64 -36.92 4.43
N GLY A 539 -14.65 -36.50 5.21
CA GLY A 539 -14.95 -37.06 6.53
C GLY A 539 -13.98 -36.60 7.63
N LYS A 540 -14.00 -37.26 8.79
CA LYS A 540 -13.16 -36.86 9.94
C LYS A 540 -11.67 -37.07 9.64
N ILE A 541 -10.84 -36.16 10.13
CA ILE A 541 -9.38 -36.28 10.08
C ILE A 541 -8.94 -37.44 10.97
N LYS A 542 -7.98 -38.24 10.49
CA LYS A 542 -7.34 -39.35 11.21
C LYS A 542 -5.90 -39.04 11.56
N SER A 543 -5.14 -38.52 10.60
CA SER A 543 -3.75 -38.17 10.82
C SER A 543 -3.29 -37.03 9.92
N ILE A 544 -2.26 -36.33 10.39
CA ILE A 544 -1.60 -35.24 9.66
C ILE A 544 -0.10 -35.52 9.67
N CYS A 545 0.53 -35.52 8.51
CA CYS A 545 1.97 -35.68 8.36
C CYS A 545 2.56 -34.46 7.66
N ASN A 546 3.41 -33.72 8.38
CA ASN A 546 4.09 -32.53 7.87
C ASN A 546 5.60 -32.74 7.86
N THR A 547 6.18 -32.59 6.68
CA THR A 547 7.61 -32.80 6.45
C THR A 547 8.20 -31.55 5.81
N LEU A 548 9.32 -31.10 6.38
CA LEU A 548 10.16 -30.05 5.82
C LEU A 548 11.62 -30.50 5.90
N THR A 549 12.20 -31.01 4.81
CA THR A 549 13.59 -31.50 4.79
C THR A 549 14.37 -31.03 3.58
N VAL A 550 15.68 -30.88 3.75
CA VAL A 550 16.62 -30.50 2.70
C VAL A 550 17.84 -31.44 2.71
N PRO A 551 18.55 -31.60 1.56
CA PRO A 551 19.70 -32.50 1.49
C PRO A 551 20.90 -31.99 2.28
N ALA A 552 21.76 -32.93 2.71
CA ALA A 552 23.03 -32.59 3.35
C ALA A 552 23.86 -31.66 2.45
N GLY A 553 24.42 -30.59 3.03
CA GLY A 553 25.18 -29.58 2.30
C GLY A 553 24.38 -28.39 1.79
N SER A 554 23.05 -28.33 2.02
CA SER A 554 22.23 -27.14 1.73
C SER A 554 22.62 -25.90 2.54
N PHE A 555 23.17 -26.10 3.74
CA PHE A 555 23.68 -25.04 4.62
C PHE A 555 25.16 -25.29 4.94
N LYS A 556 25.91 -24.20 5.11
CA LYS A 556 27.32 -24.28 5.53
C LYS A 556 27.40 -24.71 7.00
N LYS A 557 28.53 -25.29 7.40
CA LYS A 557 28.73 -25.78 8.77
C LYS A 557 28.72 -24.67 9.83
N ASP A 558 29.14 -23.46 9.44
CA ASP A 558 29.19 -22.25 10.24
C ASP A 558 27.94 -21.36 10.07
N ASP A 559 26.85 -21.90 9.51
CA ASP A 559 25.59 -21.17 9.39
C ASP A 559 24.94 -20.94 10.76
N ILE A 560 24.28 -19.80 10.92
CA ILE A 560 23.60 -19.40 12.17
C ILE A 560 22.58 -20.44 12.66
N ARG A 561 22.03 -21.26 11.75
CA ARG A 561 21.09 -22.34 12.09
C ARG A 561 21.72 -23.44 12.92
N PHE A 562 23.04 -23.53 12.97
CA PHE A 562 23.79 -24.49 13.76
C PHE A 562 24.54 -23.84 14.95
N ASP A 563 24.31 -22.55 15.20
CA ASP A 563 24.95 -21.81 16.29
C ASP A 563 24.02 -21.76 17.51
N TRP A 564 24.42 -22.44 18.58
CA TRP A 564 23.67 -22.47 19.84
C TRP A 564 23.46 -21.08 20.43
N SER A 565 24.47 -20.22 20.36
CA SER A 565 24.43 -18.88 20.96
C SER A 565 23.42 -17.93 20.30
N LEU A 566 22.98 -18.27 19.09
CA LEU A 566 22.00 -17.54 18.31
C LEU A 566 20.63 -18.23 18.26
N GLY A 567 20.43 -19.30 19.03
CA GLY A 567 19.20 -20.09 19.06
C GLY A 567 19.00 -20.96 17.82
N GLY A 568 20.08 -21.52 17.27
CA GLY A 568 20.04 -22.45 16.15
C GLY A 568 19.24 -23.73 16.43
N GLY A 569 18.83 -24.41 15.37
CA GLY A 569 18.09 -25.68 15.41
C GLY A 569 17.24 -25.88 14.17
N SER A 570 17.24 -27.10 13.63
CA SER A 570 16.32 -27.47 12.55
C SER A 570 14.89 -27.37 13.01
N PHE A 571 14.62 -27.76 14.25
CA PHE A 571 13.27 -27.71 14.76
C PHE A 571 12.80 -26.26 15.03
N LEU A 572 13.68 -25.38 15.49
CA LEU A 572 13.38 -23.95 15.61
C LEU A 572 13.19 -23.28 14.23
N ASP A 573 14.05 -23.55 13.24
CA ASP A 573 13.95 -22.88 11.93
C ASP A 573 12.90 -23.50 10.99
N MET A 574 12.93 -24.81 10.80
CA MET A 574 12.10 -25.55 9.85
C MET A 574 10.94 -26.26 10.56
N GLY A 575 11.20 -26.85 11.73
CA GLY A 575 10.18 -27.55 12.52
C GLY A 575 9.02 -26.66 12.95
N CYS A 576 9.26 -25.38 13.21
CA CYS A 576 8.21 -24.42 13.59
C CYS A 576 7.13 -24.29 12.50
N TYR A 577 7.48 -24.41 11.21
CA TYR A 577 6.51 -24.46 10.11
C TYR A 577 5.70 -25.75 10.11
N THR A 578 6.36 -26.89 10.32
CA THR A 578 5.69 -28.20 10.34
C THR A 578 4.67 -28.30 11.47
N LEU A 579 5.00 -27.76 12.64
CA LEU A 579 4.12 -27.69 13.80
C LEU A 579 3.01 -26.65 13.62
N SER A 580 3.32 -25.45 13.12
CA SER A 580 2.31 -24.43 12.83
C SER A 580 1.28 -24.92 11.81
N CYS A 581 1.74 -25.59 10.75
CA CYS A 581 0.87 -26.22 9.75
C CYS A 581 0.01 -27.34 10.36
N LEU A 582 0.58 -28.15 11.26
CA LEU A 582 -0.11 -29.26 11.93
C LEU A 582 -1.27 -28.72 12.77
N ARG A 583 -0.99 -27.71 13.59
CA ARG A 583 -1.96 -27.03 14.46
C ARG A 583 -3.07 -26.37 13.64
N TYR A 584 -2.69 -25.70 12.56
CA TYR A 584 -3.63 -25.01 11.69
C TYR A 584 -4.61 -25.98 11.00
N LEU A 585 -4.09 -27.03 10.36
CA LEU A 585 -4.92 -28.00 9.62
C LEU A 585 -5.68 -28.95 10.55
N GLY A 586 -5.10 -29.28 11.71
CA GLY A 586 -5.75 -30.11 12.75
C GLY A 586 -6.80 -29.37 13.58
N ALA A 587 -7.00 -28.07 13.31
CA ALA A 587 -7.98 -27.21 13.98
C ALA A 587 -7.82 -27.17 15.52
N GLY A 588 -6.58 -27.26 16.02
CA GLY A 588 -6.35 -27.22 17.45
C GLY A 588 -4.92 -27.47 17.89
N ASN A 589 -4.69 -27.23 19.18
CA ASN A 589 -3.45 -27.57 19.85
C ASN A 589 -3.36 -29.09 20.07
N PRO A 590 -2.17 -29.69 20.00
CA PRO A 590 -1.94 -31.03 20.49
C PRO A 590 -2.42 -31.18 21.95
N THR A 591 -2.67 -32.42 22.37
CA THR A 591 -2.96 -32.77 23.76
C THR A 591 -1.74 -33.42 24.42
N GLN A 592 -0.87 -34.07 23.64
CA GLN A 592 0.32 -34.76 24.15
C GLN A 592 1.40 -34.92 23.09
N VAL A 593 2.68 -34.85 23.49
CA VAL A 593 3.81 -35.35 22.68
C VAL A 593 4.03 -36.84 22.99
N LEU A 594 3.74 -37.70 22.02
CA LEU A 594 3.84 -39.16 22.16
C LEU A 594 5.30 -39.60 22.08
N SER A 595 6.03 -39.11 21.08
CA SER A 595 7.45 -39.35 20.87
C SER A 595 8.12 -38.13 20.24
N ALA A 596 9.41 -37.95 20.50
CA ALA A 596 10.25 -36.95 19.85
C ALA A 596 11.69 -37.46 19.79
N THR A 597 12.33 -37.31 18.64
CA THR A 597 13.70 -37.76 18.39
C THR A 597 14.45 -36.65 17.67
N ALA A 598 15.47 -36.11 18.35
CA ALA A 598 16.39 -35.14 17.78
C ALA A 598 17.60 -35.83 17.14
N ILE A 599 18.12 -35.24 16.07
CA ILE A 599 19.38 -35.59 15.43
C ILE A 599 20.36 -34.45 15.70
N PRO A 600 21.43 -34.65 16.48
CA PRO A 600 22.40 -33.59 16.77
C PRO A 600 23.07 -33.02 15.50
N SER A 601 23.43 -31.74 15.57
CA SER A 601 24.24 -31.04 14.56
C SER A 601 25.74 -31.11 14.89
N TYR A 602 26.53 -30.31 14.18
CA TYR A 602 27.96 -30.12 14.43
C TYR A 602 28.21 -29.54 15.84
N ASP A 603 27.40 -28.55 16.25
CA ASP A 603 27.23 -28.22 17.66
C ASP A 603 26.26 -29.23 18.27
N PRO A 604 26.69 -30.07 19.24
CA PRO A 604 25.84 -31.10 19.82
C PRO A 604 24.72 -30.55 20.70
N GLN A 605 24.66 -29.23 20.95
CA GLN A 605 23.54 -28.59 21.65
C GLN A 605 22.39 -28.22 20.70
N VAL A 606 22.67 -28.16 19.39
CA VAL A 606 21.69 -27.81 18.36
C VAL A 606 21.26 -29.05 17.59
N ASP A 607 19.98 -29.17 17.27
CA ASP A 607 19.50 -30.23 16.38
C ASP A 607 19.71 -29.87 14.90
N ARG A 608 20.20 -30.83 14.11
CA ARG A 608 20.17 -30.80 12.64
C ARG A 608 18.83 -31.34 12.10
N GLY A 609 18.10 -32.11 12.90
CA GLY A 609 16.78 -32.61 12.54
C GLY A 609 15.98 -33.05 13.76
N MET A 610 14.67 -33.09 13.60
CA MET A 610 13.70 -33.49 14.62
C MET A 610 12.53 -34.22 13.96
N THR A 611 12.15 -35.36 14.53
CA THR A 611 10.88 -36.04 14.23
C THR A 611 10.09 -36.18 15.51
N ALA A 612 8.81 -35.78 15.49
CA ALA A 612 7.92 -35.93 16.64
C ALA A 612 6.53 -36.41 16.23
N THR A 613 5.92 -37.21 17.10
CA THR A 613 4.53 -37.66 16.98
C THR A 613 3.73 -37.05 18.12
N LEU A 614 2.61 -36.42 17.79
CA LEU A 614 1.74 -35.70 18.70
C LEU A 614 0.32 -36.26 18.62
N ALA A 615 -0.34 -36.40 19.78
CA ALA A 615 -1.78 -36.60 19.83
C ALA A 615 -2.46 -35.23 19.75
N LEU A 616 -3.50 -35.12 18.92
CA LEU A 616 -4.39 -33.97 18.80
C LEU A 616 -5.78 -34.37 19.32
N PRO A 617 -6.70 -33.40 19.53
CA PRO A 617 -8.09 -33.71 19.86
C PRO A 617 -8.74 -34.65 18.84
N ASN A 618 -9.80 -35.36 19.25
CA ASN A 618 -10.56 -36.30 18.42
C ASN A 618 -9.73 -37.48 17.86
N ASP A 619 -8.80 -38.00 18.66
CA ASP A 619 -7.96 -39.15 18.32
C ASP A 619 -7.09 -38.96 17.06
N ILE A 620 -6.85 -37.71 16.66
CA ILE A 620 -6.00 -37.37 15.51
C ILE A 620 -4.52 -37.57 15.90
N ILE A 621 -3.76 -38.26 15.05
CA ILE A 621 -2.31 -38.42 15.22
C ILE A 621 -1.54 -37.52 14.25
N GLY A 622 -0.75 -36.61 14.79
CA GLY A 622 0.13 -35.72 14.06
C GLY A 622 1.56 -36.25 14.01
N THR A 623 2.22 -36.18 12.86
CA THR A 623 3.67 -36.39 12.74
C THR A 623 4.31 -35.17 12.08
N ILE A 624 5.36 -34.66 12.70
CA ILE A 624 6.14 -33.55 12.17
C ILE A 624 7.60 -33.99 12.00
N THR A 625 8.21 -33.61 10.88
CA THR A 625 9.62 -33.91 10.57
C THR A 625 10.31 -32.68 10.00
N SER A 626 11.43 -32.30 10.61
CA SER A 626 12.38 -31.33 10.06
C SER A 626 13.77 -31.94 9.97
N ASP A 627 14.49 -31.75 8.86
CA ASP A 627 15.88 -32.22 8.74
C ASP A 627 16.66 -31.38 7.72
N MET A 628 17.76 -30.78 8.18
CA MET A 628 18.69 -29.96 7.39
C MET A 628 19.80 -30.76 6.69
N GLY A 629 19.78 -32.09 6.74
CA GLY A 629 20.81 -32.89 6.09
C GLY A 629 20.39 -34.31 5.73
N THR A 630 19.26 -34.44 5.04
CA THR A 630 18.86 -35.74 4.50
C THR A 630 19.98 -36.34 3.63
N PRO A 631 20.25 -37.66 3.74
CA PRO A 631 21.32 -38.31 3.00
C PRO A 631 21.15 -38.15 1.49
N TRP A 632 22.26 -38.15 0.75
CA TRP A 632 22.23 -38.15 -0.72
C TRP A 632 21.84 -39.52 -1.26
N ASN A 633 21.07 -39.54 -2.35
CA ASN A 633 20.75 -40.76 -3.08
C ASN A 633 22.04 -41.37 -3.65
N TRP A 634 22.33 -42.62 -3.25
CA TRP A 634 23.57 -43.33 -3.58
C TRP A 634 24.86 -42.57 -3.22
N ASN A 635 24.81 -41.60 -2.29
CA ASN A 635 25.91 -40.68 -1.94
C ASN A 635 26.44 -39.79 -3.08
N ILE A 636 25.73 -39.68 -4.22
CA ILE A 636 26.19 -38.92 -5.39
C ILE A 636 25.15 -37.95 -5.97
N ILE A 637 23.86 -38.12 -5.66
CA ILE A 637 22.78 -37.23 -6.11
C ILE A 637 22.09 -36.63 -4.87
N PRO A 638 21.98 -35.29 -4.74
CA PRO A 638 21.25 -34.69 -3.63
C PRO A 638 19.81 -35.18 -3.58
N SER A 639 19.32 -35.51 -2.38
CA SER A 639 17.90 -35.82 -2.20
C SER A 639 17.03 -34.59 -2.50
N SER A 640 15.88 -34.82 -3.15
CA SER A 640 14.92 -33.75 -3.39
C SER A 640 14.40 -33.20 -2.06
N PRO A 641 14.35 -31.87 -1.88
CA PRO A 641 13.72 -31.26 -0.72
C PRO A 641 12.27 -31.74 -0.57
N GLN A 642 11.87 -32.10 0.65
CA GLN A 642 10.50 -32.49 0.95
C GLN A 642 9.83 -31.34 1.70
N VAL A 643 8.88 -30.68 1.05
CA VAL A 643 8.02 -29.67 1.69
C VAL A 643 6.59 -30.16 1.48
N LEU A 644 6.08 -30.99 2.38
CA LEU A 644 4.81 -31.70 2.16
C LEU A 644 3.96 -31.70 3.42
N SER A 645 2.68 -31.40 3.24
CA SER A 645 1.66 -31.68 4.24
C SER A 645 0.67 -32.68 3.66
N THR A 646 0.35 -33.74 4.39
CA THR A 646 -0.66 -34.74 4.01
C THR A 646 -1.62 -34.93 5.18
N VAL A 647 -2.90 -34.80 4.91
CA VAL A 647 -3.99 -35.03 5.87
C VAL A 647 -4.79 -36.22 5.39
N GLU A 648 -4.80 -37.27 6.20
CA GLU A 648 -5.60 -38.48 5.98
C GLU A 648 -6.92 -38.35 6.74
N CYS A 649 -8.03 -38.64 6.05
CA CYS A 649 -9.38 -38.61 6.59
C CYS A 649 -10.08 -39.97 6.39
N GLU A 650 -11.24 -40.15 6.99
CA GLU A 650 -12.06 -41.37 6.83
C GLU A 650 -12.35 -41.72 5.36
N GLY A 651 -12.78 -40.72 4.61
CA GLY A 651 -13.25 -40.83 3.22
C GLY A 651 -12.19 -40.54 2.17
N GLY A 652 -10.92 -40.30 2.53
CA GLY A 652 -9.90 -39.90 1.56
C GLY A 652 -8.71 -39.18 2.18
N SER A 653 -7.97 -38.43 1.38
CA SER A 653 -6.85 -37.60 1.83
C SER A 653 -6.71 -36.31 1.02
N VAL A 654 -6.04 -35.33 1.61
CA VAL A 654 -5.60 -34.11 0.93
C VAL A 654 -4.13 -33.87 1.22
N SER A 655 -3.35 -33.56 0.20
CA SER A 655 -1.95 -33.18 0.36
C SER A 655 -1.63 -31.84 -0.31
N LEU A 656 -0.75 -31.07 0.31
CA LEU A 656 -0.22 -29.82 -0.20
C LEU A 656 1.29 -29.91 -0.31
N LEU A 657 1.76 -29.96 -1.55
CA LEU A 657 3.17 -29.88 -1.88
C LEU A 657 3.61 -28.40 -1.87
N ASN A 658 4.73 -28.13 -1.20
CA ASN A 658 5.36 -26.83 -1.04
C ASN A 658 4.51 -25.79 -0.30
N TYR A 659 4.01 -26.13 0.88
CA TYR A 659 3.19 -25.23 1.70
C TYR A 659 3.96 -24.03 2.28
N VAL A 660 5.30 -24.06 2.30
CA VAL A 660 6.14 -22.94 2.78
C VAL A 660 6.34 -21.88 1.71
N SER A 661 6.61 -22.28 0.45
CA SER A 661 6.85 -21.33 -0.66
C SER A 661 6.03 -21.67 -1.92
N PRO A 662 4.69 -21.74 -1.83
CA PRO A 662 3.80 -22.22 -2.89
C PRO A 662 3.85 -21.42 -4.20
N THR A 663 4.42 -20.22 -4.20
CA THR A 663 4.55 -19.35 -5.38
C THR A 663 5.68 -19.76 -6.33
N LEU A 664 6.63 -20.60 -5.88
CA LEU A 664 7.63 -21.20 -6.76
C LEU A 664 7.02 -22.34 -7.58
N TYR A 665 6.17 -23.15 -6.94
CA TYR A 665 5.42 -24.27 -7.50
C TYR A 665 4.68 -24.96 -6.34
N HIS A 666 3.38 -25.25 -6.47
CA HIS A 666 2.65 -26.10 -5.53
C HIS A 666 1.60 -26.94 -6.25
N THR A 667 1.11 -27.97 -5.57
CA THR A 667 -0.07 -28.74 -5.98
C THR A 667 -0.83 -29.15 -4.73
N ILE A 668 -2.15 -28.95 -4.75
CA ILE A 668 -3.07 -29.55 -3.79
C ILE A 668 -3.63 -30.81 -4.43
N THR A 669 -3.39 -31.99 -3.86
CA THR A 669 -3.96 -33.25 -4.37
C THR A 669 -5.04 -33.71 -3.40
N VAL A 670 -6.27 -33.88 -3.91
CA VAL A 670 -7.41 -34.37 -3.13
C VAL A 670 -7.83 -35.74 -3.67
N SER A 671 -7.80 -36.75 -2.81
CA SER A 671 -8.14 -38.13 -3.13
C SER A 671 -9.36 -38.55 -2.32
N LYS A 672 -10.50 -38.80 -2.97
CA LYS A 672 -11.75 -39.19 -2.31
C LYS A 672 -12.14 -40.62 -2.66
N LYS A 673 -12.47 -41.42 -1.65
CA LYS A 673 -13.01 -42.78 -1.82
C LYS A 673 -14.46 -42.69 -2.27
N ASN A 674 -14.81 -43.40 -3.35
CA ASN A 674 -16.19 -43.70 -3.72
C ASN A 674 -16.36 -45.24 -3.68
N GLY A 675 -17.56 -45.76 -3.45
CA GLY A 675 -17.78 -47.19 -3.09
C GLY A 675 -17.16 -48.27 -4.03
N THR A 676 -16.60 -47.90 -5.17
CA THR A 676 -15.89 -48.78 -6.12
C THR A 676 -14.43 -48.39 -6.42
N GLY A 677 -13.89 -47.30 -5.84
CA GLY A 677 -12.52 -46.83 -6.12
C GLY A 677 -12.08 -45.54 -5.39
N THR A 678 -11.04 -44.88 -5.91
CA THR A 678 -10.56 -43.56 -5.42
C THR A 678 -10.52 -42.58 -6.58
N VAL A 679 -11.16 -41.43 -6.41
CA VAL A 679 -11.14 -40.31 -7.38
C VAL A 679 -10.16 -39.27 -6.89
N THR A 680 -9.18 -38.93 -7.73
CA THR A 680 -8.15 -37.93 -7.40
C THR A 680 -8.33 -36.70 -8.27
N ARG A 681 -8.22 -35.50 -7.66
CA ARG A 681 -8.11 -34.23 -8.37
C ARG A 681 -6.90 -33.44 -7.88
N ALA A 682 -6.32 -32.65 -8.76
CA ALA A 682 -5.25 -31.71 -8.43
C ALA A 682 -5.76 -30.26 -8.59
N GLU A 683 -5.47 -29.40 -7.63
CA GLU A 683 -5.79 -27.97 -7.64
C GLU A 683 -4.50 -27.14 -7.55
N LYS A 684 -4.46 -26.02 -8.27
CA LYS A 684 -3.44 -24.97 -8.15
C LYS A 684 -4.17 -23.69 -7.74
N VAL A 685 -3.73 -23.08 -6.66
CA VAL A 685 -4.44 -21.96 -6.01
C VAL A 685 -3.42 -20.87 -5.67
N TYR A 686 -3.33 -19.87 -6.55
CA TYR A 686 -2.44 -18.73 -6.39
C TYR A 686 -3.19 -17.49 -5.89
N THR A 687 -4.50 -17.41 -6.11
CA THR A 687 -5.39 -16.36 -5.59
C THR A 687 -6.49 -16.94 -4.69
N PHE A 688 -7.15 -16.10 -3.88
CA PHE A 688 -8.33 -16.54 -3.11
C PHE A 688 -9.46 -16.98 -4.05
N SER A 689 -9.63 -16.31 -5.20
CA SER A 689 -10.60 -16.70 -6.22
C SER A 689 -10.35 -18.09 -6.80
N ASP A 690 -9.09 -18.49 -7.05
CA ASP A 690 -8.77 -19.86 -7.50
C ASP A 690 -9.26 -20.90 -6.49
N GLY A 691 -9.13 -20.55 -5.21
CA GLY A 691 -9.57 -21.36 -4.08
C GLY A 691 -11.07 -21.28 -3.78
N LYS A 692 -11.84 -20.52 -4.59
CA LYS A 692 -13.27 -20.24 -4.38
C LYS A 692 -13.56 -19.55 -3.03
N MET A 693 -12.65 -18.67 -2.61
CA MET A 693 -12.74 -17.86 -1.41
C MET A 693 -12.74 -16.38 -1.78
N GLU A 694 -13.36 -15.54 -0.96
CA GLU A 694 -13.24 -14.08 -1.09
C GLU A 694 -11.93 -13.60 -0.45
N GLY A 695 -11.25 -12.66 -1.09
CA GLY A 695 -10.01 -12.09 -0.56
C GLY A 695 -9.19 -11.38 -1.64
N LYS A 696 -8.35 -10.44 -1.21
CA LYS A 696 -7.41 -9.78 -2.10
C LYS A 696 -6.24 -10.69 -2.44
N GLY A 697 -5.76 -10.60 -3.67
CA GLY A 697 -4.54 -11.29 -4.07
C GLY A 697 -4.40 -11.39 -5.56
N GLU A 698 -3.16 -11.39 -6.02
CA GLU A 698 -2.81 -11.54 -7.43
C GLU A 698 -1.97 -12.80 -7.60
N GLU A 699 -2.05 -13.44 -8.77
CA GLU A 699 -1.34 -14.71 -9.05
C GLU A 699 0.19 -14.61 -8.83
N TRP A 700 0.75 -13.41 -8.95
CA TRP A 700 2.18 -13.13 -8.79
C TRP A 700 2.58 -12.73 -7.36
N TRP A 701 1.64 -12.62 -6.41
CA TRP A 701 1.96 -12.27 -5.03
C TRP A 701 2.73 -13.38 -4.33
N LEU A 702 3.90 -13.04 -3.78
CA LEU A 702 4.65 -13.91 -2.88
C LEU A 702 3.84 -14.18 -1.60
N THR A 703 4.09 -15.31 -0.92
CA THR A 703 3.50 -15.58 0.40
C THR A 703 3.71 -14.43 1.39
N TYR A 704 4.91 -13.83 1.36
CA TYR A 704 5.23 -12.65 2.16
C TYR A 704 4.42 -11.40 1.77
N ARG A 705 3.96 -11.27 0.51
CA ARG A 705 3.10 -10.16 0.09
C ARG A 705 1.68 -10.31 0.65
N TYR A 706 1.14 -11.52 0.71
CA TYR A 706 -0.12 -11.81 1.40
C TYR A 706 -0.03 -11.50 2.90
N MET A 707 1.07 -11.92 3.53
CA MET A 707 1.32 -11.61 4.95
C MET A 707 1.45 -10.10 5.20
N LEU A 708 2.17 -9.39 4.33
CA LEU A 708 2.33 -7.94 4.46
C LEU A 708 0.98 -7.22 4.28
N GLU A 709 0.14 -7.64 3.33
CA GLU A 709 -1.23 -7.09 3.17
C GLU A 709 -2.01 -7.26 4.47
N ALA A 710 -2.05 -8.47 5.02
CA ALA A 710 -2.78 -8.76 6.24
C ALA A 710 -2.26 -7.93 7.41
N PHE A 711 -0.94 -7.84 7.59
CA PHE A 711 -0.30 -7.05 8.63
C PHE A 711 -0.67 -5.56 8.55
N VAL A 712 -0.63 -4.98 7.34
CA VAL A 712 -1.03 -3.59 7.12
C VAL A 712 -2.52 -3.40 7.35
N ASP A 713 -3.37 -4.32 6.90
CA ASP A 713 -4.80 -4.29 7.18
C ASP A 713 -5.06 -4.25 8.69
N GLY A 714 -4.42 -5.15 9.46
CA GLY A 714 -4.52 -5.17 10.93
C GLY A 714 -4.07 -3.86 11.59
N LEU A 715 -2.97 -3.26 11.10
CA LEU A 715 -2.50 -1.96 11.58
C LEU A 715 -3.44 -0.80 11.28
N LYS A 716 -4.13 -0.85 10.14
CA LYS A 716 -5.07 0.19 9.69
C LYS A 716 -6.50 -0.04 10.18
N GLY A 717 -6.71 -1.02 11.07
CA GLY A 717 -8.04 -1.36 11.57
C GLY A 717 -8.95 -2.02 10.54
N ARG A 718 -8.39 -2.50 9.42
CA ARG A 718 -9.09 -3.28 8.40
C ARG A 718 -9.05 -4.76 8.77
N THR A 719 -10.05 -5.52 8.33
CA THR A 719 -10.12 -6.95 8.63
C THR A 719 -9.22 -7.75 7.68
N PRO A 720 -8.12 -8.37 8.16
CA PRO A 720 -7.28 -9.21 7.32
C PRO A 720 -8.00 -10.53 6.97
N GLN A 721 -7.71 -11.13 5.82
CA GLN A 721 -8.30 -12.43 5.42
C GLN A 721 -7.95 -13.56 6.39
N THR A 722 -6.74 -13.52 6.95
CA THR A 722 -6.27 -14.45 7.98
C THR A 722 -5.27 -13.73 8.88
N TRP A 723 -5.08 -14.24 10.08
CA TRP A 723 -4.21 -13.64 11.08
C TRP A 723 -3.52 -14.71 11.92
N VAL A 724 -2.32 -14.39 12.41
CA VAL A 724 -1.60 -15.20 13.41
C VAL A 724 -1.77 -14.48 14.74
N THR A 725 -2.58 -15.05 15.64
CA THR A 725 -2.91 -14.41 16.93
C THR A 725 -1.81 -14.61 17.96
N LYS A 726 -1.83 -13.82 19.04
CA LYS A 726 -0.91 -14.01 20.18
C LYS A 726 -1.01 -15.42 20.77
N GLU A 727 -2.23 -15.95 20.89
CA GLU A 727 -2.46 -17.30 21.43
C GLU A 727 -1.90 -18.36 20.49
N ASP A 728 -2.00 -18.15 19.18
CA ASP A 728 -1.46 -19.09 18.20
C ASP A 728 0.08 -19.14 18.26
N SER A 729 0.73 -17.97 18.32
CA SER A 729 2.18 -17.85 18.49
C SER A 729 2.64 -18.49 19.81
N ILE A 730 2.04 -18.11 20.94
CA ILE A 730 2.41 -18.62 22.27
C ILE A 730 2.27 -20.13 22.31
N ALA A 731 1.12 -20.66 21.87
CA ALA A 731 0.90 -22.10 21.86
C ALA A 731 1.88 -22.81 20.92
N ASN A 732 2.22 -22.22 19.76
CA ASN A 732 3.21 -22.82 18.87
C ASN A 732 4.56 -22.99 19.59
N MET A 733 5.01 -21.95 20.32
CA MET A 733 6.26 -21.99 21.06
C MET A 733 6.22 -22.97 22.25
N GLU A 734 5.13 -23.01 23.02
CA GLU A 734 4.94 -24.01 24.08
C GLU A 734 5.02 -25.45 23.56
N TRP A 735 4.48 -25.70 22.37
CA TRP A 735 4.56 -27.02 21.75
C TRP A 735 5.94 -27.33 21.20
N ILE A 736 6.70 -26.32 20.77
CA ILE A 736 8.12 -26.50 20.45
C ILE A 736 8.89 -26.93 21.70
N GLU A 737 8.69 -26.23 22.83
CA GLU A 737 9.32 -26.55 24.12
C GLU A 737 8.98 -27.98 24.55
N LYS A 738 7.70 -28.37 24.54
CA LYS A 738 7.26 -29.73 24.90
C LYS A 738 7.86 -30.82 24.00
N VAL A 739 8.04 -30.55 22.71
CA VAL A 739 8.70 -31.49 21.80
C VAL A 739 10.17 -31.64 22.15
N TYR A 740 10.88 -30.54 22.44
CA TYR A 740 12.26 -30.61 22.91
C TYR A 740 12.39 -31.33 24.25
N GLU A 741 11.51 -31.05 25.22
CA GLU A 741 11.47 -31.72 26.53
C GLU A 741 11.27 -33.24 26.42
N LYS A 742 10.49 -33.68 25.42
CA LYS A 742 10.24 -35.10 25.15
C LYS A 742 11.42 -35.76 24.43
N SER A 743 12.19 -35.01 23.64
CA SER A 743 13.36 -35.54 22.95
C SER A 743 14.44 -35.92 23.98
N SER A 744 15.09 -37.05 23.78
CA SER A 744 15.84 -37.80 24.80
C SER A 744 17.13 -37.14 25.35
N ASP A 745 17.45 -35.88 24.99
CA ASP A 745 18.68 -35.20 25.42
C ASP A 745 18.43 -34.04 26.42
N LYS A 746 17.90 -34.40 27.60
CA LYS A 746 17.51 -33.48 28.69
C LYS A 746 18.64 -32.61 29.26
N LYS A 747 19.92 -32.88 28.92
CA LYS A 747 21.09 -32.16 29.47
C LYS A 747 21.66 -31.09 28.55
N LYS A 748 21.21 -31.00 27.30
CA LYS A 748 21.85 -30.13 26.28
C LYS A 748 20.95 -29.07 25.63
N LEU A 749 19.68 -29.01 26.02
CA LEU A 749 18.71 -28.05 25.48
C LEU A 749 18.19 -27.05 26.55
N ARG A 750 18.78 -27.07 27.75
CA ARG A 750 18.35 -26.26 28.92
C ARG A 750 18.94 -24.85 29.00
N SER A 751 19.81 -24.42 28.08
CA SER A 751 20.53 -23.15 28.29
C SER A 751 19.68 -21.89 28.20
N VAL A 752 18.37 -21.96 27.90
CA VAL A 752 17.51 -20.80 28.09
C VAL A 752 17.17 -20.58 29.56
N VAL A 753 17.00 -21.67 30.34
CA VAL A 753 16.85 -21.57 31.79
C VAL A 753 18.15 -21.13 32.45
N ASP A 754 19.31 -21.54 31.91
CA ASP A 754 20.62 -21.12 32.43
C ASP A 754 21.01 -19.68 32.00
N GLN A 755 20.55 -19.19 30.84
CA GLN A 755 20.70 -17.76 30.47
C GLN A 755 19.82 -16.84 31.33
N LEU A 756 18.67 -17.34 31.80
CA LEU A 756 17.78 -16.66 32.76
C LEU A 756 18.28 -16.74 34.22
N GLY A 757 19.34 -17.52 34.48
CA GLY A 757 19.97 -17.63 35.80
C GLY A 757 20.91 -16.48 36.16
N ASP A 758 21.26 -15.61 35.21
CA ASP A 758 21.98 -14.37 35.53
C ASP A 758 20.96 -13.27 35.85
N GLY A 759 20.47 -13.30 37.09
CA GLY A 759 19.56 -12.30 37.63
C GLY A 759 20.05 -10.86 37.44
N SER A 760 21.34 -10.63 37.16
CA SER A 760 21.87 -9.29 36.88
C SER A 760 21.34 -8.70 35.58
N LYS A 761 21.08 -9.49 34.53
CA LYS A 761 20.66 -8.96 33.22
C LYS A 761 19.20 -8.53 33.17
N VAL A 762 18.31 -9.30 33.82
CA VAL A 762 16.90 -8.93 33.98
C VAL A 762 16.79 -7.70 34.89
N VAL A 763 17.63 -7.64 35.94
CA VAL A 763 17.74 -6.50 36.84
C VAL A 763 18.26 -5.24 36.13
N ASP A 764 19.28 -5.35 35.29
CA ASP A 764 19.82 -4.23 34.51
C ASP A 764 18.77 -3.72 33.49
N LEU A 765 18.00 -4.61 32.88
CA LEU A 765 16.93 -4.25 31.94
C LEU A 765 15.77 -3.51 32.63
N ILE A 766 15.37 -3.94 33.83
CA ILE A 766 14.34 -3.27 34.63
C ILE A 766 14.86 -1.91 35.15
N TRP A 767 16.12 -1.86 35.59
CA TRP A 767 16.76 -0.63 36.05
C TRP A 767 16.87 0.44 34.94
N ASP A 768 17.35 0.04 33.76
CA ASP A 768 17.60 0.97 32.66
C ASP A 768 16.32 1.41 31.94
N ASN A 769 15.31 0.54 31.83
CA ASN A 769 14.13 0.79 31.00
C ASN A 769 12.84 1.12 31.78
N LEU A 770 12.77 0.82 33.08
CA LEU A 770 11.58 1.11 33.91
C LEU A 770 11.87 2.13 35.03
N PHE A 771 13.00 2.01 35.76
CA PHE A 771 13.24 2.83 36.96
C PHE A 771 13.85 4.22 36.65
N LYS A 772 14.89 4.29 35.79
CA LYS A 772 15.52 5.57 35.40
C LYS A 772 14.54 6.61 34.82
N PRO A 773 13.62 6.23 33.90
CA PRO A 773 12.70 7.20 33.29
C PRO A 773 11.66 7.75 34.28
N VAL A 774 11.16 6.91 35.20
CA VAL A 774 10.11 7.28 36.17
C VAL A 774 10.61 8.30 37.19
N HIS A 775 11.89 8.23 37.58
CA HIS A 775 12.48 9.12 38.58
C HIS A 775 13.39 10.23 37.99
N GLY A 776 13.44 10.39 36.66
CA GLY A 776 14.19 11.46 36.01
C GLY A 776 15.71 11.41 36.23
N LEU A 777 16.27 10.22 36.49
CA LEU A 777 17.69 10.05 36.80
C LEU A 777 18.55 10.03 35.52
N THR A 778 19.50 10.95 35.40
CA THR A 778 20.48 11.00 34.30
C THR A 778 21.74 10.20 34.63
N THR A 779 22.40 9.62 33.62
CA THR A 779 23.63 8.80 33.76
C THR A 779 24.77 9.52 34.49
N SER A 780 24.81 10.84 34.44
CA SER A 780 25.81 11.67 35.15
C SER A 780 25.58 11.78 36.67
N ALA A 781 24.36 11.53 37.17
CA ALA A 781 24.03 11.69 38.58
C ALA A 781 24.40 10.46 39.45
N LEU A 782 24.68 9.31 38.83
CA LEU A 782 24.79 8.01 39.50
C LEU A 782 26.23 7.56 39.78
N GLY A 783 27.21 8.48 39.85
CA GLY A 783 28.65 8.21 39.98
C GLY A 783 29.03 7.17 41.04
N GLY A 784 28.92 5.88 40.70
CA GLY A 784 29.28 4.74 41.54
C GLY A 784 28.14 3.80 41.97
N TYR A 785 26.85 4.08 41.79
CA TYR A 785 25.78 3.20 42.30
C TYR A 785 25.53 1.96 41.40
N LYS A 786 25.39 0.75 41.99
CA LYS A 786 25.08 -0.53 41.34
C LYS A 786 24.05 -1.31 42.17
N LEU A 787 23.09 -1.97 41.53
CA LEU A 787 22.23 -2.93 42.21
C LEU A 787 23.02 -4.22 42.49
N GLY A 788 22.79 -4.84 43.65
CA GLY A 788 23.46 -6.08 44.02
C GLY A 788 22.68 -6.87 45.06
N SER A 789 23.26 -8.00 45.48
CA SER A 789 22.81 -8.74 46.65
C SER A 789 23.94 -8.81 47.67
N MET A 790 23.60 -8.74 48.96
CA MET A 790 24.55 -8.96 50.04
C MET A 790 23.92 -9.79 51.15
N LYS A 791 24.73 -10.63 51.79
CA LYS A 791 24.36 -11.27 53.05
C LYS A 791 24.83 -10.38 54.19
N GLY A 792 23.89 -9.94 55.03
CA GLY A 792 24.20 -9.15 56.22
C GLY A 792 24.77 -10.00 57.35
N ASP A 793 25.41 -9.34 58.32
CA ASP A 793 25.98 -9.99 59.52
C ASP A 793 24.91 -10.67 60.41
N ASP A 794 23.63 -10.33 60.20
CA ASP A 794 22.44 -10.94 60.80
C ASP A 794 21.93 -12.18 60.03
N ASN A 795 22.70 -12.71 59.08
CA ASN A 795 22.35 -13.83 58.18
C ASN A 795 21.17 -13.57 57.22
N MET A 796 20.67 -12.33 57.12
CA MET A 796 19.64 -11.96 56.16
C MET A 796 20.23 -11.66 54.78
N TYR A 797 19.57 -12.13 53.72
CA TYR A 797 19.91 -11.80 52.35
C TYR A 797 19.15 -10.55 51.92
N ARG A 798 19.86 -9.53 51.45
CA ARG A 798 19.30 -8.23 51.07
C ARG A 798 19.61 -7.93 49.61
N VAL A 799 18.62 -7.46 48.86
CA VAL A 799 18.78 -6.92 47.52
C VAL A 799 18.53 -5.42 47.56
N GLY A 800 19.44 -4.63 46.99
CA GLY A 800 19.42 -3.18 47.14
C GLY A 800 20.40 -2.44 46.24
N ILE A 801 20.38 -1.10 46.35
CA ILE A 801 21.28 -0.21 45.61
C ILE A 801 22.53 0.08 46.46
N PHE A 802 23.72 -0.26 45.93
CA PHE A 802 25.02 -0.13 46.60
C PHE A 802 25.96 0.83 45.88
N VAL A 803 26.89 1.47 46.59
CA VAL A 803 27.96 2.31 45.97
C VAL A 803 29.21 1.47 45.74
N SER A 804 29.69 1.43 44.51
CA SER A 804 30.93 0.79 44.09
C SER A 804 32.15 1.66 44.36
N ASN A 805 32.50 1.88 45.64
CA ASN A 805 33.90 2.11 45.96
C ASN A 805 34.26 1.68 47.38
N LYS A 806 35.35 0.92 47.51
CA LYS A 806 35.89 0.48 48.80
C LYS A 806 36.49 1.67 49.54
N LYS A 807 36.10 1.80 50.82
CA LYS A 807 36.59 2.70 51.88
C LYS A 807 35.71 3.96 52.06
N THR A 808 35.05 3.98 53.22
CA THR A 808 34.13 5.00 53.80
C THR A 808 32.67 4.95 53.34
N LEU A 809 31.82 4.45 54.24
CA LEU A 809 30.35 4.43 54.20
C LEU A 809 29.76 5.84 54.40
N LYS A 810 28.78 6.22 53.58
CA LYS A 810 27.53 6.95 53.90
C LYS A 810 26.88 7.45 52.58
N PRO A 811 25.64 7.06 52.22
CA PRO A 811 24.50 6.69 53.08
C PRO A 811 24.33 5.17 53.27
N PRO A 812 23.38 4.69 54.11
CA PRO A 812 23.06 3.27 54.20
C PRO A 812 22.54 2.73 52.86
N PRO A 813 22.77 1.44 52.55
CA PRO A 813 22.23 0.81 51.35
C PRO A 813 20.70 0.93 51.34
N ILE A 814 20.13 1.29 50.19
CA ILE A 814 18.67 1.25 50.01
C ILE A 814 18.31 -0.21 49.80
N VAL A 815 17.74 -0.83 50.82
CA VAL A 815 17.30 -2.23 50.80
C VAL A 815 15.90 -2.26 50.22
N VAL A 816 15.74 -3.00 49.13
CA VAL A 816 14.49 -3.09 48.36
C VAL A 816 13.68 -4.31 48.79
N ALA A 817 14.35 -5.40 49.21
CA ALA A 817 13.71 -6.59 49.78
C ALA A 817 14.71 -7.44 50.60
N GLU A 818 14.18 -8.21 51.56
CA GLU A 818 14.95 -9.06 52.48
C GLU A 818 14.40 -10.49 52.54
N TRP A 819 15.29 -11.47 52.70
CA TRP A 819 14.96 -12.89 52.85
C TRP A 819 15.80 -13.58 53.93
N ASN A 820 15.19 -14.53 54.64
CA ASN A 820 15.85 -15.34 55.67
C ASN A 820 16.78 -16.43 55.09
N ALA A 821 16.74 -16.64 53.77
CA ALA A 821 17.55 -17.61 53.02
C ALA A 821 17.87 -17.02 51.64
N GLU A 822 18.87 -17.59 50.94
CA GLU A 822 19.28 -17.10 49.63
C GLU A 822 18.13 -17.17 48.63
N PRO A 823 17.65 -16.03 48.09
CA PRO A 823 16.45 -16.02 47.26
C PRO A 823 16.75 -16.53 45.85
N THR A 824 15.80 -17.28 45.29
CA THR A 824 15.82 -17.63 43.85
C THR A 824 15.60 -16.38 42.99
N GLY A 825 16.04 -16.41 41.72
CA GLY A 825 15.85 -15.29 40.79
C GLY A 825 14.40 -14.82 40.69
N ALA A 826 13.44 -15.74 40.69
CA ALA A 826 12.01 -15.42 40.67
C ALA A 826 11.53 -14.67 41.93
N GLN A 827 12.07 -15.00 43.11
CA GLN A 827 11.74 -14.32 44.36
C GLN A 827 12.31 -12.90 44.39
N VAL A 828 13.52 -12.71 43.85
CA VAL A 828 14.13 -11.38 43.72
C VAL A 828 13.31 -10.48 42.80
N VAL A 829 12.86 -10.99 41.65
CA VAL A 829 12.00 -10.25 40.71
C VAL A 829 10.65 -9.90 41.35
N ALA A 830 10.02 -10.84 42.05
CA ALA A 830 8.75 -10.59 42.74
C ALA A 830 8.90 -9.50 43.83
N GLY A 831 9.97 -9.52 44.62
CA GLY A 831 10.25 -8.51 45.64
C GLY A 831 10.52 -7.11 45.06
N LEU A 832 11.24 -7.04 43.93
CA LEU A 832 11.49 -5.79 43.21
C LEU A 832 10.20 -5.18 42.64
N ASN A 833 9.33 -6.00 42.03
CA ASN A 833 8.04 -5.53 41.53
C ASN A 833 7.16 -4.99 42.65
N GLN A 834 7.14 -5.66 43.81
CA GLN A 834 6.36 -5.23 44.97
C GLN A 834 6.84 -3.89 45.56
N ALA A 835 8.15 -3.61 45.51
CA ALA A 835 8.72 -2.33 45.93
C ALA A 835 8.49 -1.22 44.90
N ILE A 836 8.46 -1.54 43.60
CA ILE A 836 8.07 -0.60 42.52
C ILE A 836 6.61 -0.22 42.64
N ASP A 837 5.72 -1.17 42.94
CA ASP A 837 4.28 -0.89 43.10
C ASP A 837 3.97 -0.08 44.37
N ALA A 838 4.86 -0.09 45.37
CA ALA A 838 4.70 0.63 46.63
C ALA A 838 5.27 2.06 46.63
N ALA A 839 6.13 2.40 45.66
CA ALA A 839 6.77 3.72 45.50
C ALA A 839 6.00 4.60 44.51
#